data_AF-A0A7W2DQJ6-F1
#
_entry.id   AF-A0A7W2DQJ6-F1
#
_cell.length_a   1.000
_cell.length_b   1.000
_cell.length_c   1.000
_cell.angle_alpha   90.00
_cell.angle_beta   90.00
_cell.angle_gamma   90.00
#
_symmetry.space_group_name_H-M   'P 1'
#
loop_
_entity.id
_entity.type
_entity.pdbx_description
1 polymer ?
#
loop_
_entity_poly.entity_id
_entity_poly.type
_entity_poly.pdbx_seq_one_letter_code
_entity_poly.pdbx_strand_id
1 'polypeptide(L)'
;MRREENRPGDGPAGGPAEGGPAAPEAVAIVGIGALYPGARGPGQFWELIGREKPGNRGFPGPDRTARDSTAGDFSARASAVHEFAVREGAGRDAESSDLADSAEAERRSGARGAGTRNAASPSRNATGRASTRRESTGRESTDGGLPDGGSPGPGLPDGGSPGRAVPRRVFPEEIFPDRPGTLDDIPVDVARFGIPPAQAGAMARMQLLMLEAAHQCLSDAGHPERPLPAARTDVVTGTCFALDRQHANATRIEAGRYAREVERAAVAQGVDAATARAAAEELRARVARLTGASPHDRVGEMASTVPARIATAFRLHGRTLAVEAADATSFLALDHAVHNLRRGVSDAVLVVAGQQWESPVVTGGLRAKGRFAEGAWEASEPGATGTGEVPGRAGEGVGALLLKRLSTALRDGDRIYAEILDSRLRHDPRPGAFRPSRDAGLRRSLARESLRAAGADPASVTHVECVDSADRTGGGVRDRLGDTFANAGLAAVTGAALALHHRRNPAGAGQPSGEEPSGEEPSGEGGAAPRRAVVRGSSLTGTVCHLVLQEHRRNEETAARAPGAPRPAHAPRQGHTPRTPSSLPEPIAVVALAGRFAGAADAETFWKVTASGETRIGPVPETVLERDLYHAPGALSLTHSYTDQGGHVPVPEGPYGDARIVPVRRAAMDDTQRLALAVAAELFQGRGGHAARPAGGLAGRGIVAIGTNLGLTRERRAHARAVLRAWDGAVADLTALDGLSPERKAALRTALRDTWPPTDEPTSPAALDGCLAGGVAALLANEYRLDAVPLGVEAACASSLAALDVCVGALRQGTADFAVTGGVELACTTRDMVLCSALGLLSHSRNAPFDREADGFTPGDGCGLFLLKRYEDARADGDEILGLVRGIGASNDAKSLIAPDLEGQLLAMRRAFAEADFGPAAVDYLEAHGTGTKVGDRIEIAAAGRMYGSERRARPLRIGSAKSFFGHTFAAAGSAGLLRTLLAMRAGTLPPNANLRTLNPALGLDAVPAVVDTRPSPWTRQPGRPRRAAVSSFGTGGINYHVLVEEHLDGAS
;
A
#
# COMPACT_ATOMS: atom_id res chain seq x y z
N MET A 1 65.97 10.23 12.10
CA MET A 1 66.84 9.05 11.85
C MET A 1 66.51 7.98 12.87
N ARG A 2 66.70 6.70 12.50
CA ARG A 2 66.65 5.49 13.36
C ARG A 2 65.31 5.16 14.04
N ARG A 3 65.11 3.85 14.24
CA ARG A 3 64.11 3.25 15.15
C ARG A 3 64.72 3.13 16.55
N GLU A 4 63.89 2.90 17.56
CA GLU A 4 64.20 1.90 18.58
C GLU A 4 62.90 1.27 19.09
N GLU A 5 62.94 -0.01 19.45
CA GLU A 5 61.79 -0.79 19.92
C GLU A 5 62.06 -1.19 21.38
N ASN A 6 61.07 -1.05 22.27
CA ASN A 6 61.08 -1.80 23.52
C ASN A 6 59.67 -1.99 24.11
N ARG A 7 59.47 -3.15 24.74
CA ARG A 7 58.31 -3.58 25.54
C ARG A 7 58.84 -4.05 26.91
N PRO A 8 57.98 -4.29 27.91
CA PRO A 8 56.83 -3.51 28.35
C PRO A 8 57.02 -3.06 29.82
N GLY A 9 56.15 -2.18 30.32
CA GLY A 9 56.08 -1.84 31.75
C GLY A 9 54.63 -1.83 32.23
N ASP A 10 54.41 -2.17 33.50
CA ASP A 10 53.07 -2.39 34.05
C ASP A 10 52.16 -1.15 33.99
N GLY A 11 50.93 -1.35 33.51
CA GLY A 11 49.88 -0.34 33.57
C GLY A 11 49.17 -0.33 34.93
N PRO A 12 48.84 0.84 35.50
CA PRO A 12 48.04 0.92 36.72
C PRO A 12 46.62 0.37 36.49
N ALA A 13 46.00 -0.15 37.54
CA ALA A 13 44.69 -0.78 37.47
C ALA A 13 43.61 0.14 36.87
N GLY A 14 42.90 -0.35 35.86
CA GLY A 14 41.79 0.37 35.24
C GLY A 14 40.62 0.54 36.22
N GLY A 15 40.00 1.71 36.18
CA GLY A 15 38.74 1.97 36.89
C GLY A 15 37.57 1.15 36.33
N PRO A 16 36.40 1.19 36.99
CA PRO A 16 35.20 0.51 36.48
C PRO A 16 34.88 1.01 35.06
N ALA A 17 34.63 0.08 34.14
CA ALA A 17 34.31 0.39 32.76
C ALA A 17 33.08 1.30 32.68
N GLU A 18 33.17 2.35 31.86
CA GLU A 18 32.04 3.24 31.60
C GLU A 18 30.86 2.44 31.04
N GLY A 19 29.68 2.61 31.65
CA GLY A 19 28.49 1.85 31.29
C GLY A 19 28.08 2.14 29.84
N GLY A 20 28.17 1.14 28.98
CA GLY A 20 27.66 1.21 27.61
C GLY A 20 26.17 1.59 27.58
N PRO A 21 25.67 2.15 26.46
CA PRO A 21 24.29 2.63 26.36
C PRO A 21 23.31 1.51 26.71
N ALA A 22 22.36 1.81 27.60
CA ALA A 22 21.36 0.85 28.04
C ALA A 22 20.56 0.29 26.86
N ALA A 23 20.32 -1.03 26.87
CA ALA A 23 19.63 -1.71 25.78
C ALA A 23 18.22 -1.11 25.55
N PRO A 24 17.80 -0.91 24.29
CA PRO A 24 16.52 -0.28 23.97
C PRO A 24 15.34 -1.14 24.44
N GLU A 25 14.27 -0.51 24.94
CA GLU A 25 13.13 -1.23 25.51
C GLU A 25 12.56 -2.28 24.52
N ALA A 26 12.33 -3.49 25.02
CA ALA A 26 11.73 -4.57 24.25
C ALA A 26 10.27 -4.27 23.88
N VAL A 27 9.81 -4.85 22.77
CA VAL A 27 8.43 -4.73 22.29
C VAL A 27 7.74 -6.09 22.45
N ALA A 28 6.68 -6.13 23.24
CA ALA A 28 5.87 -7.31 23.47
C ALA A 28 4.89 -7.56 22.31
N ILE A 29 4.84 -8.80 21.85
CA ILE A 29 3.75 -9.31 21.00
C ILE A 29 2.60 -9.72 21.92
N VAL A 30 1.47 -9.01 21.86
CA VAL A 30 0.35 -9.13 22.82
C VAL A 30 -0.94 -9.72 22.25
N GLY A 31 -1.03 -9.92 20.93
CA GLY A 31 -2.14 -10.60 20.27
C GLY A 31 -1.78 -11.03 18.85
N ILE A 32 -2.33 -12.15 18.39
CA ILE A 32 -2.01 -12.77 17.09
C ILE A 32 -3.28 -13.09 16.29
N GLY A 33 -3.32 -12.65 15.03
CA GLY A 33 -4.29 -13.10 14.03
C GLY A 33 -3.59 -13.85 12.90
N ALA A 34 -4.19 -14.93 12.39
CA ALA A 34 -3.54 -15.81 11.42
C ALA A 34 -4.56 -16.51 10.51
N LEU A 35 -4.67 -16.05 9.26
CA LEU A 35 -5.53 -16.63 8.22
C LEU A 35 -4.66 -17.22 7.10
N TYR A 36 -4.72 -18.54 6.94
CA TYR A 36 -3.92 -19.28 5.95
C TYR A 36 -4.74 -20.44 5.39
N PRO A 37 -4.40 -21.00 4.21
CA PRO A 37 -4.92 -22.28 3.75
C PRO A 37 -4.81 -23.36 4.85
N GLY A 38 -5.95 -23.77 5.41
CA GLY A 38 -6.03 -24.74 6.51
C GLY A 38 -5.94 -24.18 7.94
N ALA A 39 -5.83 -22.86 8.16
CA ALA A 39 -5.82 -22.25 9.50
C ALA A 39 -6.58 -20.91 9.57
N ARG A 40 -7.45 -20.77 10.57
CA ARG A 40 -8.35 -19.61 10.78
C ARG A 40 -8.14 -18.91 12.13
N GLY A 41 -6.93 -19.01 12.68
CA GLY A 41 -6.52 -18.39 13.94
C GLY A 41 -5.18 -18.97 14.46
N PRO A 42 -4.55 -18.35 15.47
CA PRO A 42 -3.20 -18.68 15.91
C PRO A 42 -3.01 -20.13 16.38
N GLY A 43 -4.02 -20.73 17.03
CA GLY A 43 -3.96 -22.14 17.43
C GLY A 43 -3.93 -23.12 16.25
N GLN A 44 -4.77 -22.90 15.24
CA GLN A 44 -4.77 -23.72 14.03
C GLN A 44 -3.51 -23.50 13.18
N PHE A 45 -2.95 -22.28 13.19
CA PHE A 45 -1.66 -21.99 12.58
C PHE A 45 -0.53 -22.78 13.26
N TRP A 46 -0.53 -22.84 14.60
CA TRP A 46 0.43 -23.64 15.37
C TRP A 46 0.33 -25.13 15.05
N GLU A 47 -0.88 -25.68 14.98
CA GLU A 47 -1.09 -27.07 14.51
C GLU A 47 -0.59 -27.29 13.08
N LEU A 48 -0.88 -26.36 12.16
CA LEU A 48 -0.54 -26.47 10.75
C LEU A 48 0.98 -26.56 10.53
N ILE A 49 1.76 -25.74 11.23
CA ILE A 49 3.23 -25.81 11.16
C ILE A 49 3.83 -26.95 12.02
N GLY A 50 3.08 -27.47 13.00
CA GLY A 50 3.53 -28.53 13.91
C GLY A 50 3.35 -29.98 13.40
N ARG A 51 2.51 -30.22 12.38
CA ARG A 51 2.26 -31.57 11.81
C ARG A 51 3.52 -32.15 11.15
N GLU A 52 3.73 -33.47 11.20
CA GLU A 52 4.79 -34.12 10.41
C GLU A 52 4.52 -34.01 8.89
N LYS A 53 5.56 -34.11 8.05
CA LYS A 53 5.38 -34.11 6.59
C LYS A 53 4.76 -35.45 6.15
N PRO A 54 3.61 -35.47 5.43
CA PRO A 54 3.08 -36.68 4.82
C PRO A 54 4.15 -37.27 3.88
N GLY A 55 4.53 -38.52 4.11
CA GLY A 55 5.64 -39.19 3.40
C GLY A 55 6.66 -39.82 4.35
N ASN A 56 6.92 -39.25 5.53
CA ASN A 56 7.92 -39.80 6.46
C ASN A 56 7.41 -40.97 7.35
N ARG A 57 6.42 -41.74 6.88
CA ARG A 57 6.10 -43.04 7.48
C ARG A 57 7.14 -44.03 6.98
N GLY A 58 8.19 -44.24 7.77
CA GLY A 58 9.24 -45.19 7.42
C GLY A 58 8.66 -46.58 7.12
N PHE A 59 8.88 -47.06 5.89
CA PHE A 59 8.74 -48.49 5.61
C PHE A 59 9.72 -49.26 6.50
N PRO A 60 9.34 -50.42 7.06
CA PRO A 60 10.28 -51.27 7.78
C PRO A 60 11.37 -51.71 6.81
N GLY A 61 12.61 -51.26 7.03
CA GLY A 61 13.73 -51.62 6.18
C GLY A 61 14.00 -53.13 6.21
N PRO A 62 14.36 -53.76 5.08
CA PRO A 62 14.70 -55.18 5.06
C PRO A 62 15.94 -55.45 5.93
N ASP A 63 15.96 -56.63 6.55
CA ASP A 63 16.98 -57.01 7.53
C ASP A 63 18.40 -57.08 6.92
N ARG A 64 19.40 -56.65 7.70
CA ARG A 64 20.79 -56.49 7.26
C ARG A 64 21.63 -57.74 7.56
N THR A 65 21.23 -58.88 6.98
CA THR A 65 21.83 -60.21 7.28
C THR A 65 22.19 -61.04 6.03
N ALA A 66 22.90 -60.44 5.06
CA ALA A 66 23.64 -61.17 4.02
C ALA A 66 24.94 -60.45 3.60
N ARG A 67 25.93 -61.19 3.11
CA ARG A 67 27.23 -60.69 2.58
C ARG A 67 27.38 -61.04 1.09
N ASP A 68 28.37 -60.41 0.46
CA ASP A 68 29.08 -60.82 -0.76
C ASP A 68 28.21 -61.06 -2.02
N SER A 69 28.46 -60.42 -3.15
CA SER A 69 29.74 -60.55 -3.87
C SER A 69 29.77 -59.74 -5.17
N THR A 70 30.98 -59.61 -5.75
CA THR A 70 31.32 -59.20 -7.13
C THR A 70 30.96 -57.78 -7.62
N ALA A 71 31.93 -57.15 -8.27
CA ALA A 71 31.75 -55.93 -9.06
C ALA A 71 31.46 -56.26 -10.53
N GLY A 72 30.78 -55.35 -11.24
CA GLY A 72 30.56 -55.40 -12.68
C GLY A 72 30.58 -53.99 -13.27
N ASP A 73 31.51 -53.73 -14.17
CA ASP A 73 31.70 -52.44 -14.84
C ASP A 73 30.62 -52.19 -15.91
N PHE A 74 30.21 -50.94 -16.11
CA PHE A 74 29.24 -50.55 -17.14
C PHE A 74 29.73 -49.34 -17.93
N SER A 75 30.43 -49.64 -19.01
CA SER A 75 31.05 -48.67 -19.91
C SER A 75 30.36 -48.63 -21.28
N ALA A 76 30.27 -47.40 -21.82
CA ALA A 76 30.07 -47.03 -23.23
C ALA A 76 28.65 -47.14 -23.88
N ARG A 77 28.26 -46.00 -24.48
CA ARG A 77 27.34 -45.78 -25.63
C ARG A 77 25.85 -46.08 -25.38
N ALA A 78 24.88 -45.21 -25.70
CA ALA A 78 24.79 -44.03 -26.57
C ALA A 78 24.85 -44.30 -28.10
N SER A 79 23.68 -44.57 -28.69
CA SER A 79 23.19 -44.01 -29.99
C SER A 79 21.73 -44.41 -30.23
N ALA A 80 21.01 -43.67 -31.07
CA ALA A 80 19.60 -43.90 -31.41
C ALA A 80 19.42 -44.27 -32.90
N VAL A 81 18.27 -44.85 -33.26
CA VAL A 81 17.60 -44.95 -34.59
C VAL A 81 16.27 -45.71 -34.33
N HIS A 82 15.07 -45.21 -34.68
CA HIS A 82 14.35 -45.36 -35.97
C HIS A 82 14.09 -46.85 -36.36
N GLU A 83 12.95 -47.32 -36.88
CA GLU A 83 11.82 -46.68 -37.63
C GLU A 83 10.59 -47.66 -37.67
N PHE A 84 9.61 -47.43 -38.58
CA PHE A 84 8.50 -48.31 -39.07
C PHE A 84 7.26 -48.58 -38.17
N ALA A 85 6.09 -47.94 -38.31
CA ALA A 85 5.15 -47.70 -39.44
C ALA A 85 4.09 -48.81 -39.75
N VAL A 86 2.80 -48.44 -39.52
CA VAL A 86 1.62 -48.64 -40.40
C VAL A 86 0.84 -49.99 -40.44
N ARG A 87 -0.51 -49.87 -40.33
CA ARG A 87 -1.61 -50.87 -40.56
C ARG A 87 -1.68 -52.03 -39.54
N GLU A 88 -2.81 -52.70 -39.29
CA GLU A 88 -4.18 -52.71 -39.87
C GLU A 88 -5.26 -52.24 -38.84
N GLY A 89 -6.58 -52.19 -39.09
CA GLY A 89 -7.42 -52.64 -40.21
C GLY A 89 -8.87 -52.09 -40.14
N ALA A 90 -9.78 -52.55 -41.01
CA ALA A 90 -11.17 -52.04 -41.09
C ALA A 90 -12.20 -53.06 -41.61
N GLY A 91 -13.44 -52.97 -41.11
CA GLY A 91 -14.62 -53.77 -41.52
C GLY A 91 -14.83 -55.06 -40.69
N ARG A 92 -16.06 -55.59 -40.53
CA ARG A 92 -17.38 -55.23 -41.10
C ARG A 92 -18.56 -55.66 -40.18
N ASP A 93 -19.69 -54.97 -40.35
CA ASP A 93 -21.11 -55.42 -40.55
C ASP A 93 -21.49 -56.88 -40.15
N ALA A 94 -22.67 -57.23 -39.60
CA ALA A 94 -23.93 -56.52 -39.26
C ALA A 94 -24.64 -57.24 -38.04
N GLU A 95 -25.96 -57.40 -37.77
CA GLU A 95 -27.25 -57.10 -38.45
C GLU A 95 -28.46 -57.22 -37.46
N SER A 96 -29.52 -56.39 -37.61
CA SER A 96 -30.91 -56.56 -37.04
C SER A 96 -31.10 -56.54 -35.49
N SER A 97 -32.26 -56.34 -34.84
CA SER A 97 -33.60 -55.70 -35.06
C SER A 97 -34.40 -55.80 -33.70
N ASP A 98 -35.54 -55.17 -33.35
CA ASP A 98 -36.48 -54.18 -33.94
C ASP A 98 -37.36 -53.51 -32.82
N LEU A 99 -38.48 -52.85 -33.16
CA LEU A 99 -39.60 -52.32 -32.30
C LEU A 99 -39.30 -51.04 -31.47
N ALA A 100 -39.90 -49.83 -31.66
CA ALA A 100 -41.28 -49.36 -31.95
C ALA A 100 -42.17 -49.22 -30.68
N ASP A 101 -43.08 -48.24 -30.50
CA ASP A 101 -43.57 -47.13 -31.36
C ASP A 101 -44.28 -45.99 -30.55
N SER A 102 -44.42 -44.79 -31.14
CA SER A 102 -45.53 -43.80 -30.97
C SER A 102 -45.85 -43.18 -29.57
N ALA A 103 -46.61 -42.07 -29.40
CA ALA A 103 -47.41 -41.22 -30.31
C ALA A 103 -47.50 -39.72 -29.86
N GLU A 104 -48.35 -38.91 -30.52
CA GLU A 104 -48.42 -37.43 -30.53
C GLU A 104 -49.77 -36.84 -29.98
N ALA A 105 -49.95 -35.50 -30.05
CA ALA A 105 -51.23 -34.73 -30.07
C ALA A 105 -51.97 -34.43 -28.71
N GLU A 106 -52.79 -33.37 -28.53
CA GLU A 106 -53.05 -32.15 -29.33
C GLU A 106 -53.60 -30.92 -28.52
N ARG A 107 -53.83 -29.81 -29.26
CA ARG A 107 -54.24 -28.42 -28.94
C ARG A 107 -55.60 -28.23 -28.19
N ARG A 108 -55.83 -27.02 -27.61
CA ARG A 108 -56.82 -25.98 -28.11
C ARG A 108 -57.07 -24.76 -27.18
N SER A 109 -57.24 -23.56 -27.80
CA SER A 109 -57.99 -22.32 -27.39
C SER A 109 -57.93 -21.77 -25.95
N GLY A 110 -57.88 -20.45 -25.66
CA GLY A 110 -58.02 -19.20 -26.42
C GLY A 110 -58.19 -18.00 -25.43
N ALA A 111 -58.56 -16.75 -25.78
CA ALA A 111 -58.76 -16.08 -27.07
C ALA A 111 -58.76 -14.52 -26.94
N ARG A 112 -58.66 -13.84 -28.11
CA ARG A 112 -58.82 -12.40 -28.47
C ARG A 112 -59.35 -11.34 -27.46
N GLY A 113 -58.73 -10.15 -27.49
CA GLY A 113 -59.32 -8.84 -27.12
C GLY A 113 -58.45 -7.67 -27.61
N ALA A 114 -59.01 -6.59 -28.18
CA ALA A 114 -58.26 -5.48 -28.76
C ALA A 114 -59.01 -4.13 -28.79
N GLY A 115 -58.28 -3.00 -28.77
CA GLY A 115 -58.77 -1.62 -28.93
C GLY A 115 -57.88 -0.61 -28.17
N THR A 116 -56.95 0.16 -28.75
CA THR A 116 -56.97 1.23 -29.79
C THR A 116 -57.21 2.68 -29.30
N ARG A 117 -56.08 3.39 -29.12
CA ARG A 117 -55.77 4.77 -29.63
C ARG A 117 -56.38 6.05 -28.99
N ASN A 118 -55.47 7.04 -28.89
CA ASN A 118 -55.61 8.50 -29.14
C ASN A 118 -56.10 9.52 -28.07
N ALA A 119 -55.11 10.21 -27.47
CA ALA A 119 -54.73 11.63 -27.74
C ALA A 119 -55.40 12.86 -27.05
N ALA A 120 -54.52 13.82 -26.72
CA ALA A 120 -54.66 15.29 -26.65
C ALA A 120 -55.47 16.02 -25.52
N SER A 121 -54.72 16.65 -24.59
CA SER A 121 -54.56 18.11 -24.37
C SER A 121 -55.63 19.15 -24.79
N PRO A 122 -55.66 20.39 -24.21
CA PRO A 122 -55.30 20.82 -22.83
C PRO A 122 -56.09 22.03 -22.22
N SER A 123 -55.78 22.39 -20.96
CA SER A 123 -55.56 23.77 -20.43
C SER A 123 -56.63 24.59 -19.66
N ARG A 124 -56.10 25.51 -18.81
CA ARG A 124 -56.57 26.84 -18.34
C ARG A 124 -57.54 27.03 -17.13
N ASN A 125 -56.95 27.52 -16.04
CA ASN A 125 -57.24 28.74 -15.24
C ASN A 125 -58.69 29.19 -14.92
N ALA A 126 -58.98 29.54 -13.64
CA ALA A 126 -59.40 30.91 -13.20
C ALA A 126 -59.69 31.10 -11.67
N THR A 127 -58.83 31.88 -11.00
CA THR A 127 -59.07 33.11 -10.17
C THR A 127 -60.22 33.30 -9.14
N GLY A 128 -59.86 33.84 -7.95
CA GLY A 128 -60.68 34.61 -6.97
C GLY A 128 -59.97 34.61 -5.59
N ARG A 129 -59.62 35.69 -4.84
CA ARG A 129 -60.25 36.98 -4.41
C ARG A 129 -61.49 36.81 -3.50
N ALA A 130 -61.64 37.51 -2.35
CA ALA A 130 -60.75 38.41 -1.57
C ALA A 130 -61.34 38.76 -0.17
N SER A 131 -60.64 39.62 0.62
CA SER A 131 -61.10 40.43 1.78
C SER A 131 -61.23 39.76 3.17
N THR A 132 -61.19 40.44 4.35
CA THR A 132 -60.46 41.66 4.84
C THR A 132 -60.69 41.80 6.37
N ARG A 133 -59.66 42.17 7.18
CA ARG A 133 -59.65 43.29 8.18
C ARG A 133 -58.36 43.29 9.04
N ARG A 134 -58.28 44.18 10.05
CA ARG A 134 -57.08 44.79 10.67
C ARG A 134 -56.80 44.35 12.12
N GLU A 135 -55.53 44.51 12.53
CA GLU A 135 -55.02 44.94 13.87
C GLU A 135 -55.35 44.06 15.12
N SER A 136 -54.45 43.85 16.09
CA SER A 136 -53.03 44.26 16.25
C SER A 136 -52.34 43.46 17.38
N THR A 137 -51.03 43.70 17.61
CA THR A 137 -50.16 43.16 18.68
C THR A 137 -49.72 41.69 18.55
N GLY A 138 -48.63 41.33 19.25
CA GLY A 138 -47.94 40.03 19.15
C GLY A 138 -46.67 40.11 18.31
N ARG A 139 -45.49 40.10 18.94
CA ARG A 139 -44.18 40.10 18.28
C ARG A 139 -43.34 38.94 18.81
N GLU A 140 -43.63 37.74 18.34
CA GLU A 140 -42.89 36.51 18.68
C GLU A 140 -42.25 35.87 17.45
N SER A 141 -41.18 35.14 17.68
CA SER A 141 -40.42 34.39 16.68
C SER A 141 -41.03 33.02 16.44
N THR A 142 -41.34 32.68 15.19
CA THR A 142 -41.70 31.31 14.80
C THR A 142 -40.56 30.65 14.05
N ASP A 143 -40.11 29.51 14.57
CA ASP A 143 -39.32 28.53 13.83
C ASP A 143 -40.06 28.08 12.56
N GLY A 144 -39.30 27.68 11.54
CA GLY A 144 -39.83 27.35 10.20
C GLY A 144 -39.06 26.22 9.57
N GLY A 145 -39.32 25.00 10.03
CA GLY A 145 -38.56 23.81 9.65
C GLY A 145 -38.55 23.52 8.15
N LEU A 146 -37.41 23.05 7.65
CA LEU A 146 -37.32 22.43 6.33
C LEU A 146 -38.14 21.13 6.31
N PRO A 147 -38.82 20.79 5.21
CA PRO A 147 -39.69 19.63 5.15
C PRO A 147 -38.90 18.31 5.21
N ASP A 148 -39.52 17.31 5.85
CA ASP A 148 -38.97 15.95 5.98
C ASP A 148 -38.74 15.26 4.63
N GLY A 149 -37.79 14.32 4.63
CA GLY A 149 -37.38 13.57 3.44
C GLY A 149 -38.46 12.61 2.94
N GLY A 150 -39.24 13.04 1.94
CA GLY A 150 -40.16 12.17 1.20
C GLY A 150 -39.43 11.00 0.55
N SER A 151 -39.77 9.77 0.94
CA SER A 151 -39.11 8.55 0.48
C SER A 151 -39.30 8.32 -1.04
N PRO A 152 -38.28 7.86 -1.78
CA PRO A 152 -38.46 7.38 -3.15
C PRO A 152 -39.32 6.11 -3.15
N GLY A 153 -40.35 6.07 -3.99
CA GLY A 153 -41.28 4.93 -4.08
C GLY A 153 -40.63 3.64 -4.60
N PRO A 154 -41.15 2.45 -4.22
CA PRO A 154 -40.52 1.18 -4.50
C PRO A 154 -40.62 0.77 -5.98
N GLY A 155 -39.51 0.28 -6.53
CA GLY A 155 -39.39 -0.15 -7.93
C GLY A 155 -38.27 -1.16 -8.20
N LEU A 156 -37.79 -1.84 -7.15
CA LEU A 156 -36.85 -2.96 -7.21
C LEU A 156 -37.51 -4.16 -6.49
N PRO A 157 -37.30 -5.40 -6.96
CA PRO A 157 -37.95 -6.57 -6.37
C PRO A 157 -37.43 -6.81 -4.95
N ASP A 158 -38.34 -6.76 -3.98
CA ASP A 158 -38.02 -6.83 -2.55
C ASP A 158 -37.74 -8.29 -2.14
N GLY A 159 -36.51 -8.74 -2.39
CA GLY A 159 -36.02 -10.08 -2.14
C GLY A 159 -35.19 -10.15 -0.87
N GLY A 160 -35.84 -10.17 0.29
CA GLY A 160 -35.22 -10.32 1.62
C GLY A 160 -34.36 -11.58 1.72
N SER A 161 -33.08 -11.45 1.36
CA SER A 161 -32.14 -12.57 1.21
C SER A 161 -31.24 -12.67 2.45
N PRO A 162 -30.96 -13.87 2.99
CA PRO A 162 -29.95 -14.04 4.03
C PRO A 162 -28.59 -13.56 3.51
N GLY A 163 -27.75 -13.05 4.43
CA GLY A 163 -26.54 -12.27 4.14
C GLY A 163 -25.77 -12.73 2.91
N ARG A 164 -25.97 -12.00 1.80
CA ARG A 164 -25.46 -12.39 0.47
C ARG A 164 -23.93 -12.41 0.51
N ALA A 165 -23.36 -13.60 0.47
CA ALA A 165 -21.92 -13.79 0.53
C ALA A 165 -21.20 -12.92 -0.52
N VAL A 166 -20.16 -12.21 -0.10
CA VAL A 166 -19.31 -11.45 -1.03
C VAL A 166 -18.69 -12.46 -2.02
N PRO A 167 -18.75 -12.23 -3.34
CA PRO A 167 -18.25 -13.20 -4.33
C PRO A 167 -16.78 -13.54 -4.09
N ARG A 168 -16.45 -14.84 -4.22
CA ARG A 168 -15.10 -15.39 -3.96
C ARG A 168 -14.00 -14.66 -4.73
N ARG A 169 -14.21 -14.47 -6.03
CA ARG A 169 -13.30 -13.80 -6.98
C ARG A 169 -14.08 -12.90 -7.93
N VAL A 170 -13.36 -11.99 -8.59
CA VAL A 170 -13.90 -11.01 -9.56
C VAL A 170 -13.69 -11.47 -11.02
N PHE A 171 -13.07 -12.64 -11.23
CA PHE A 171 -12.75 -13.21 -12.56
C PHE A 171 -13.22 -14.68 -12.68
N PRO A 172 -13.48 -15.19 -13.90
CA PRO A 172 -13.98 -16.56 -14.10
C PRO A 172 -12.95 -17.66 -13.80
N GLU A 173 -13.47 -18.86 -13.51
CA GLU A 173 -12.71 -20.11 -13.34
C GLU A 173 -11.82 -20.43 -14.56
N GLU A 174 -12.29 -20.04 -15.75
CA GLU A 174 -11.60 -20.16 -17.05
C GLU A 174 -10.19 -19.51 -17.06
N ILE A 175 -9.98 -18.51 -16.20
CA ILE A 175 -8.73 -17.74 -16.09
C ILE A 175 -8.03 -18.04 -14.76
N PHE A 176 -8.80 -18.21 -13.69
CA PHE A 176 -8.32 -18.57 -12.36
C PHE A 176 -9.13 -19.76 -11.85
N PRO A 177 -8.72 -21.03 -12.09
CA PRO A 177 -9.51 -22.20 -11.70
C PRO A 177 -9.78 -22.21 -10.20
N ASP A 178 -11.02 -22.50 -9.80
CA ASP A 178 -11.44 -22.46 -8.39
C ASP A 178 -10.65 -23.51 -7.59
N ARG A 179 -9.94 -23.07 -6.54
CA ARG A 179 -9.05 -23.92 -5.74
C ARG A 179 -9.62 -24.11 -4.34
N PRO A 180 -10.19 -25.27 -4.01
CA PRO A 180 -10.75 -25.52 -2.69
C PRO A 180 -9.64 -25.53 -1.62
N GLY A 181 -9.93 -24.94 -0.46
CA GLY A 181 -9.01 -24.82 0.67
C GLY A 181 -8.09 -23.59 0.64
N THR A 182 -8.33 -22.64 -0.26
CA THR A 182 -7.59 -21.36 -0.35
C THR A 182 -8.14 -20.28 0.60
N LEU A 183 -7.54 -19.09 0.60
CA LEU A 183 -8.06 -17.94 1.34
C LEU A 183 -9.47 -17.53 0.91
N ASP A 184 -9.90 -17.85 -0.31
CA ASP A 184 -11.23 -17.50 -0.82
C ASP A 184 -12.38 -18.25 -0.13
N ASP A 185 -12.08 -19.38 0.51
CA ASP A 185 -13.03 -20.13 1.35
C ASP A 185 -13.22 -19.54 2.76
N ILE A 186 -12.65 -18.36 3.05
CA ILE A 186 -12.81 -17.68 4.34
C ILE A 186 -13.98 -16.68 4.26
N PRO A 187 -15.20 -17.01 4.75
CA PRO A 187 -16.26 -16.02 4.90
C PRO A 187 -15.83 -14.91 5.87
N VAL A 188 -16.15 -13.67 5.51
CA VAL A 188 -15.89 -12.47 6.32
C VAL A 188 -17.23 -11.76 6.54
N ASP A 189 -17.58 -11.57 7.81
CA ASP A 189 -18.80 -10.91 8.25
C ASP A 189 -18.62 -9.38 8.21
N VAL A 190 -18.88 -8.79 7.05
CA VAL A 190 -18.73 -7.34 6.81
C VAL A 190 -19.65 -6.46 7.66
N ALA A 191 -20.80 -7.00 8.10
CA ALA A 191 -21.77 -6.26 8.90
C ALA A 191 -21.23 -5.95 10.30
N ARG A 192 -20.43 -6.87 10.88
CA ARG A 192 -19.69 -6.68 12.15
C ARG A 192 -18.85 -5.41 12.19
N PHE A 193 -18.28 -5.03 11.04
CA PHE A 193 -17.40 -3.87 10.90
C PHE A 193 -18.14 -2.60 10.46
N GLY A 194 -19.48 -2.62 10.45
CA GLY A 194 -20.32 -1.49 10.03
C GLY A 194 -20.26 -1.19 8.53
N ILE A 195 -19.76 -2.11 7.70
CA ILE A 195 -19.59 -1.90 6.26
C ILE A 195 -20.93 -2.13 5.54
N PRO A 196 -21.47 -1.14 4.80
CA PRO A 196 -22.71 -1.33 4.04
C PRO A 196 -22.56 -2.41 2.95
N PRO A 197 -23.58 -3.26 2.70
CA PRO A 197 -23.51 -4.30 1.65
C PRO A 197 -23.14 -3.76 0.25
N ALA A 198 -23.61 -2.55 -0.09
CA ALA A 198 -23.28 -1.87 -1.35
C ALA A 198 -21.79 -1.49 -1.49
N GLN A 199 -21.06 -1.33 -0.38
CA GLN A 199 -19.60 -1.15 -0.39
C GLN A 199 -18.86 -2.48 -0.39
N ALA A 200 -19.34 -3.47 0.37
CA ALA A 200 -18.70 -4.79 0.47
C ALA A 200 -18.55 -5.47 -0.89
N GLY A 201 -19.55 -5.33 -1.78
CA GLY A 201 -19.50 -5.84 -3.15
C GLY A 201 -18.47 -5.17 -4.08
N ALA A 202 -17.83 -4.07 -3.65
CA ALA A 202 -16.79 -3.35 -4.39
C ALA A 202 -15.39 -3.47 -3.76
N MET A 203 -15.27 -4.03 -2.55
CA MET A 203 -13.99 -4.17 -1.84
C MET A 203 -13.09 -5.23 -2.48
N ALA A 204 -11.78 -5.02 -2.35
CA ALA A 204 -10.77 -6.01 -2.67
C ALA A 204 -10.83 -7.21 -1.72
N ARG A 205 -10.59 -8.42 -2.25
CA ARG A 205 -10.63 -9.66 -1.44
C ARG A 205 -9.67 -9.58 -0.25
N MET A 206 -8.46 -9.08 -0.49
CA MET A 206 -7.45 -8.88 0.55
C MET A 206 -7.86 -7.88 1.65
N GLN A 207 -8.65 -6.84 1.34
CA GLN A 207 -9.17 -5.91 2.38
C GLN A 207 -10.04 -6.64 3.41
N LEU A 208 -10.86 -7.58 2.96
CA LEU A 208 -11.76 -8.35 3.83
C LEU A 208 -10.98 -9.30 4.73
N LEU A 209 -9.98 -10.00 4.17
CA LEU A 209 -9.12 -10.92 4.89
C LEU A 209 -8.24 -10.21 5.92
N MET A 210 -7.66 -9.06 5.58
CA MET A 210 -6.86 -8.26 6.52
C MET A 210 -7.70 -7.63 7.63
N LEU A 211 -8.97 -7.30 7.37
CA LEU A 211 -9.90 -6.82 8.40
C LEU A 211 -10.32 -7.93 9.38
N GLU A 212 -10.53 -9.16 8.91
CA GLU A 212 -10.77 -10.32 9.78
C GLU A 212 -9.49 -10.73 10.55
N ALA A 213 -8.31 -10.71 9.93
CA ALA A 213 -7.05 -10.97 10.65
C ALA A 213 -6.79 -9.92 11.75
N ALA A 214 -7.09 -8.65 11.49
CA ALA A 214 -7.09 -7.59 12.50
C ALA A 214 -8.08 -7.86 13.63
N HIS A 215 -9.32 -8.27 13.30
CA HIS A 215 -10.33 -8.64 14.29
C HIS A 215 -9.85 -9.77 15.21
N GLN A 216 -9.28 -10.82 14.65
CA GLN A 216 -8.74 -11.95 15.42
C GLN A 216 -7.58 -11.53 16.34
N CYS A 217 -6.63 -10.75 15.81
CA CYS A 217 -5.49 -10.24 16.56
C CYS A 217 -5.90 -9.36 17.76
N LEU A 218 -6.89 -8.49 17.56
CA LEU A 218 -7.45 -7.65 18.63
C LEU A 218 -8.24 -8.48 19.64
N SER A 219 -9.04 -9.45 19.19
CA SER A 219 -9.80 -10.35 20.05
C SER A 219 -8.89 -11.22 20.92
N ASP A 220 -7.76 -11.68 20.37
CA ASP A 220 -6.74 -12.45 21.09
C ASP A 220 -6.00 -11.60 22.14
N ALA A 221 -5.78 -10.31 21.88
CA ALA A 221 -5.34 -9.36 22.91
C ALA A 221 -6.42 -9.08 24.00
N GLY A 222 -7.65 -9.56 23.80
CA GLY A 222 -8.79 -9.37 24.72
C GLY A 222 -9.56 -8.07 24.47
N HIS A 223 -9.64 -7.60 23.22
CA HIS A 223 -10.51 -6.49 22.81
C HIS A 223 -11.86 -7.05 22.33
N PRO A 224 -13.02 -6.48 22.72
CA PRO A 224 -13.23 -5.15 23.32
C PRO A 224 -13.08 -5.05 24.83
N GLU A 225 -13.01 -6.14 25.58
CA GLU A 225 -13.05 -6.18 27.06
C GLU A 225 -11.90 -5.39 27.70
N ARG A 226 -10.76 -5.33 27.00
CA ARG A 226 -9.54 -4.61 27.36
C ARG A 226 -9.28 -3.54 26.29
N PRO A 227 -10.00 -2.38 26.33
CA PRO A 227 -9.94 -1.41 25.25
C PRO A 227 -8.61 -0.64 25.23
N LEU A 228 -8.02 -0.61 24.03
CA LEU A 228 -6.72 -0.04 23.69
C LEU A 228 -6.64 1.49 23.90
N PRO A 229 -5.42 2.08 23.93
CA PRO A 229 -5.23 3.53 23.84
C PRO A 229 -5.55 4.00 22.41
N ALA A 230 -6.84 4.00 22.05
CA ALA A 230 -7.37 4.19 20.70
C ALA A 230 -6.81 5.43 19.97
N ALA A 231 -6.61 6.54 20.70
CA ALA A 231 -5.97 7.73 20.15
C ALA A 231 -4.55 7.45 19.61
N ARG A 232 -3.77 6.62 20.30
CA ARG A 232 -2.33 6.36 20.07
C ARG A 232 -2.04 4.91 19.65
N THR A 233 -3.01 4.29 18.98
CA THR A 233 -2.85 2.98 18.33
C THR A 233 -2.72 3.19 16.83
N ASP A 234 -1.55 2.87 16.28
CA ASP A 234 -1.31 2.95 14.83
C ASP A 234 -1.78 1.67 14.12
N VAL A 235 -2.08 1.78 12.82
CA VAL A 235 -2.38 0.65 11.93
C VAL A 235 -1.43 0.69 10.73
N VAL A 236 -0.65 -0.39 10.55
CA VAL A 236 0.34 -0.52 9.48
C VAL A 236 0.03 -1.78 8.68
N THR A 237 -0.22 -1.65 7.38
CA THR A 237 -0.60 -2.78 6.51
C THR A 237 0.42 -3.08 5.42
N GLY A 238 0.76 -4.36 5.23
CA GLY A 238 1.65 -4.83 4.17
C GLY A 238 0.92 -5.60 3.08
N THR A 239 1.05 -5.16 1.83
CA THR A 239 0.65 -5.89 0.62
C THR A 239 1.72 -5.72 -0.45
N CYS A 240 1.72 -6.55 -1.49
CA CYS A 240 2.63 -6.39 -2.62
C CYS A 240 1.96 -6.82 -3.92
N PHE A 241 2.18 -6.02 -4.97
CA PHE A 241 1.45 -6.05 -6.25
C PHE A 241 0.00 -5.57 -6.12
N ALA A 242 -0.60 -5.24 -7.27
CA ALA A 242 -1.94 -4.68 -7.33
C ALA A 242 -3.01 -5.68 -6.89
N LEU A 243 -4.06 -5.18 -6.24
CA LEU A 243 -5.17 -6.00 -5.72
C LEU A 243 -6.17 -6.41 -6.81
N ASP A 244 -6.93 -7.49 -6.58
CA ASP A 244 -7.99 -8.02 -7.44
C ASP A 244 -8.91 -6.94 -8.05
N ARG A 245 -9.35 -5.96 -7.25
CA ARG A 245 -10.17 -4.84 -7.72
C ARG A 245 -9.41 -3.86 -8.61
N GLN A 246 -8.13 -3.64 -8.35
CA GLN A 246 -7.31 -2.80 -9.22
C GLN A 246 -7.17 -3.42 -10.61
N HIS A 247 -7.04 -4.75 -10.68
CA HIS A 247 -7.06 -5.50 -11.95
C HIS A 247 -8.44 -5.49 -12.60
N ALA A 248 -9.52 -5.79 -11.85
CA ALA A 248 -10.89 -5.83 -12.37
C ALA A 248 -11.29 -4.49 -13.00
N ASN A 249 -11.00 -3.38 -12.32
CA ASN A 249 -11.22 -2.04 -12.84
C ASN A 249 -10.37 -1.74 -14.07
N ALA A 250 -9.12 -2.21 -14.13
CA ALA A 250 -8.29 -2.05 -15.33
C ALA A 250 -8.82 -2.85 -16.52
N THR A 251 -9.22 -4.10 -16.32
CA THR A 251 -9.88 -4.96 -17.33
C THR A 251 -11.16 -4.31 -17.84
N ARG A 252 -11.99 -3.77 -16.94
CA ARG A 252 -13.25 -3.09 -17.26
C ARG A 252 -13.06 -1.81 -18.10
N ILE A 253 -11.92 -1.12 -17.96
CA ILE A 253 -11.59 0.07 -18.77
C ILE A 253 -10.95 -0.33 -20.11
N GLU A 254 -9.95 -1.20 -20.13
CA GLU A 254 -9.32 -1.68 -21.39
C GLU A 254 -10.31 -2.45 -22.29
N ALA A 255 -11.37 -3.02 -21.73
CA ALA A 255 -12.49 -3.62 -22.49
C ALA A 255 -13.17 -2.63 -23.45
N GLY A 256 -13.12 -1.31 -23.18
CA GLY A 256 -13.62 -0.29 -24.10
C GLY A 256 -12.90 -0.30 -25.45
N ARG A 257 -11.56 -0.37 -25.41
CA ARG A 257 -10.68 -0.54 -26.58
C ARG A 257 -10.87 -1.90 -27.24
N TYR A 258 -10.79 -2.98 -26.46
CA TYR A 258 -10.92 -4.34 -26.99
C TYR A 258 -12.26 -4.53 -27.72
N ALA A 259 -13.37 -4.01 -27.18
CA ALA A 259 -14.66 -4.01 -27.86
C ALA A 259 -14.69 -3.20 -29.16
N ARG A 260 -13.91 -2.11 -29.28
CA ARG A 260 -13.76 -1.37 -30.56
C ARG A 260 -12.99 -2.20 -31.60
N GLU A 261 -12.03 -3.02 -31.18
CA GLU A 261 -11.34 -3.95 -32.09
C GLU A 261 -12.22 -5.16 -32.45
N VAL A 262 -13.09 -5.64 -31.55
CA VAL A 262 -14.15 -6.63 -31.86
C VAL A 262 -15.13 -6.11 -32.91
N GLU A 263 -15.58 -4.86 -32.78
CA GLU A 263 -16.43 -4.18 -33.77
C GLU A 263 -15.76 -4.14 -35.16
N ARG A 264 -14.50 -3.71 -35.21
CA ARG A 264 -13.69 -3.65 -36.45
C ARG A 264 -13.46 -5.03 -37.06
N ALA A 265 -13.09 -6.02 -36.25
CA ALA A 265 -12.80 -7.37 -36.71
C ALA A 265 -14.06 -8.09 -37.19
N ALA A 266 -15.22 -7.87 -36.55
CA ALA A 266 -16.51 -8.38 -37.01
C ALA A 266 -16.90 -7.80 -38.37
N VAL A 267 -16.79 -6.48 -38.56
CA VAL A 267 -17.01 -5.84 -39.86
C VAL A 267 -16.04 -6.39 -40.93
N ALA A 268 -14.78 -6.62 -40.59
CA ALA A 268 -13.80 -7.23 -41.50
C ALA A 268 -14.14 -8.68 -41.90
N GLN A 269 -14.87 -9.43 -41.07
CA GLN A 269 -15.42 -10.74 -41.43
C GLN A 269 -16.75 -10.67 -42.21
N GLY A 270 -17.26 -9.47 -42.51
CA GLY A 270 -18.51 -9.24 -43.23
C GLY A 270 -19.77 -9.38 -42.36
N VAL A 271 -19.67 -9.04 -41.07
CA VAL A 271 -20.83 -8.67 -40.23
C VAL A 271 -21.23 -7.24 -40.57
N ASP A 272 -22.52 -6.91 -40.54
CA ASP A 272 -22.96 -5.52 -40.72
C ASP A 272 -22.59 -4.63 -39.52
N ALA A 273 -22.52 -3.31 -39.73
CA ALA A 273 -22.07 -2.38 -38.70
C ALA A 273 -22.99 -2.30 -37.47
N ALA A 274 -24.29 -2.57 -37.59
CA ALA A 274 -25.21 -2.54 -36.45
C ALA A 274 -25.02 -3.78 -35.57
N THR A 275 -24.92 -4.96 -36.18
CA THR A 275 -24.65 -6.23 -35.49
C THR A 275 -23.24 -6.26 -34.87
N ALA A 276 -22.22 -5.76 -35.57
CA ALA A 276 -20.86 -5.64 -35.03
C ALA A 276 -20.79 -4.70 -33.82
N ARG A 277 -21.50 -3.56 -33.87
CA ARG A 277 -21.63 -2.63 -32.74
C ARG A 277 -22.41 -3.26 -31.58
N ALA A 278 -23.48 -4.00 -31.86
CA ALA A 278 -24.24 -4.72 -30.83
C ALA A 278 -23.35 -5.74 -30.08
N ALA A 279 -22.49 -6.47 -30.79
CA ALA A 279 -21.49 -7.36 -30.16
C ALA A 279 -20.52 -6.60 -29.25
N ALA A 280 -20.04 -5.42 -29.67
CA ALA A 280 -19.17 -4.59 -28.85
C ALA A 280 -19.87 -4.01 -27.60
N GLU A 281 -21.14 -3.65 -27.70
CA GLU A 281 -21.96 -3.19 -26.56
C GLU A 281 -22.32 -4.36 -25.61
N GLU A 282 -22.65 -5.54 -26.15
CA GLU A 282 -22.87 -6.79 -25.41
C GLU A 282 -21.61 -7.20 -24.62
N LEU A 283 -20.44 -7.13 -25.25
CA LEU A 283 -19.15 -7.44 -24.61
C LEU A 283 -18.85 -6.46 -23.46
N ARG A 284 -19.02 -5.15 -23.66
CA ARG A 284 -18.85 -4.14 -22.60
C ARG A 284 -19.77 -4.44 -21.41
N ALA A 285 -21.02 -4.82 -21.67
CA ALA A 285 -21.97 -5.20 -20.62
C ALA A 285 -21.59 -6.53 -19.92
N ARG A 286 -21.11 -7.54 -20.67
CA ARG A 286 -20.61 -8.82 -20.12
C ARG A 286 -19.41 -8.59 -19.20
N VAL A 287 -18.42 -7.80 -19.60
CA VAL A 287 -17.25 -7.49 -18.77
C VAL A 287 -17.63 -6.67 -17.54
N ALA A 288 -18.45 -5.62 -17.68
CA ALA A 288 -18.89 -4.81 -16.53
C ALA A 288 -19.66 -5.62 -15.48
N ARG A 289 -20.47 -6.60 -15.92
CA ARG A 289 -21.17 -7.55 -15.05
C ARG A 289 -20.22 -8.52 -14.34
N LEU A 290 -19.27 -9.11 -15.07
CA LEU A 290 -18.29 -10.05 -14.50
C LEU A 290 -17.36 -9.37 -13.48
N THR A 291 -16.85 -8.18 -13.83
CA THR A 291 -15.94 -7.40 -12.97
C THR A 291 -16.62 -6.72 -11.77
N GLY A 292 -17.94 -6.89 -11.60
CA GLY A 292 -18.68 -6.42 -10.42
C GLY A 292 -18.61 -4.90 -10.22
N ALA A 293 -18.73 -4.14 -11.31
CA ALA A 293 -18.52 -2.69 -11.36
C ALA A 293 -19.38 -1.90 -10.37
N SER A 294 -18.79 -0.90 -9.70
CA SER A 294 -19.46 -0.11 -8.66
C SER A 294 -19.01 1.37 -8.65
N PRO A 295 -19.89 2.34 -8.32
CA PRO A 295 -19.48 3.71 -8.00
C PRO A 295 -18.42 3.79 -6.89
N HIS A 296 -18.37 2.78 -6.01
CA HIS A 296 -17.40 2.71 -4.91
C HIS A 296 -16.04 2.09 -5.31
N ASP A 297 -15.86 1.67 -6.56
CA ASP A 297 -14.65 0.98 -7.06
C ASP A 297 -13.34 1.69 -6.66
N ARG A 298 -13.27 3.03 -6.73
CA ARG A 298 -12.06 3.79 -6.35
C ARG A 298 -11.67 3.64 -4.87
N VAL A 299 -12.64 3.46 -3.97
CA VAL A 299 -12.38 3.25 -2.53
C VAL A 299 -12.30 1.75 -2.21
N GLY A 300 -12.83 0.88 -3.07
CA GLY A 300 -12.72 -0.56 -2.96
C GLY A 300 -11.35 -1.13 -3.38
N GLU A 301 -10.57 -0.38 -4.17
CA GLU A 301 -9.32 -0.86 -4.78
C GLU A 301 -8.01 -0.41 -4.10
N MET A 302 -8.04 0.63 -3.27
CA MET A 302 -6.82 1.28 -2.76
C MET A 302 -6.20 0.51 -1.59
N ALA A 303 -4.90 0.23 -1.61
CA ALA A 303 -4.20 -0.47 -0.54
C ALA A 303 -4.25 0.31 0.79
N SER A 304 -4.15 1.64 0.72
CA SER A 304 -4.33 2.57 1.86
C SER A 304 -5.73 2.58 2.48
N THR A 305 -6.73 1.95 1.84
CA THR A 305 -8.04 1.76 2.47
C THR A 305 -8.15 0.48 3.32
N VAL A 306 -7.21 -0.48 3.20
CA VAL A 306 -7.08 -1.59 4.16
C VAL A 306 -6.87 -1.06 5.59
N PRO A 307 -5.82 -0.26 5.89
CA PRO A 307 -5.54 0.20 7.25
C PRO A 307 -6.60 1.20 7.72
N ALA A 308 -7.18 2.01 6.83
CA ALA A 308 -8.25 2.94 7.16
C ALA A 308 -9.58 2.26 7.53
N ARG A 309 -9.92 1.13 6.88
CA ARG A 309 -11.08 0.31 7.27
C ARG A 309 -10.87 -0.35 8.63
N ILE A 310 -9.68 -0.87 8.90
CA ILE A 310 -9.28 -1.41 10.21
C ILE A 310 -9.37 -0.30 11.27
N ALA A 311 -8.78 0.86 11.01
CA ALA A 311 -8.84 2.03 11.90
C ALA A 311 -10.28 2.45 12.20
N THR A 312 -11.14 2.54 11.18
CA THR A 312 -12.57 2.88 11.34
C THR A 312 -13.34 1.83 12.13
N ALA A 313 -13.16 0.53 11.83
CA ALA A 313 -13.87 -0.56 12.49
C ALA A 313 -13.57 -0.65 13.99
N PHE A 314 -12.32 -0.36 14.40
CA PHE A 314 -11.86 -0.44 15.79
C PHE A 314 -11.63 0.93 16.46
N ARG A 315 -12.05 2.02 15.80
CA ARG A 315 -11.95 3.43 16.26
C ARG A 315 -10.53 3.87 16.65
N LEU A 316 -9.54 3.51 15.84
CA LEU A 316 -8.12 3.78 16.09
C LEU A 316 -7.68 5.05 15.37
N HIS A 317 -7.15 6.04 16.09
CA HIS A 317 -6.81 7.38 15.57
C HIS A 317 -5.29 7.65 15.50
N GLY A 318 -4.46 6.61 15.52
CA GLY A 318 -3.00 6.72 15.32
C GLY A 318 -2.60 6.96 13.87
N ARG A 319 -1.34 6.66 13.53
CA ARG A 319 -0.86 6.60 12.14
C ARG A 319 -1.59 5.49 11.38
N THR A 320 -1.74 5.65 10.07
CA THR A 320 -2.48 4.72 9.22
C THR A 320 -1.84 4.74 7.84
N LEU A 321 -1.18 3.66 7.44
CA LEU A 321 -0.46 3.57 6.17
C LEU A 321 -0.35 2.13 5.67
N ALA A 322 -0.32 1.98 4.35
CA ALA A 322 0.10 0.76 3.67
C ALA A 322 1.56 0.88 3.19
N VAL A 323 2.27 -0.25 3.12
CA VAL A 323 3.68 -0.34 2.75
C VAL A 323 3.96 -1.49 1.79
N GLU A 324 4.96 -1.34 0.92
CA GLU A 324 5.50 -2.40 0.05
C GLU A 324 7.04 -2.35 -0.02
N ALA A 325 7.68 -3.49 0.19
CA ALA A 325 9.13 -3.74 0.02
C ALA A 325 9.40 -5.15 -0.57
N ALA A 326 8.51 -5.61 -1.47
CA ALA A 326 8.42 -7.00 -1.92
C ALA A 326 8.28 -7.99 -0.73
N ASP A 327 9.06 -9.06 -0.71
CA ASP A 327 9.12 -10.04 0.38
C ASP A 327 9.74 -9.53 1.69
N ALA A 328 10.26 -8.30 1.74
CA ALA A 328 10.58 -7.62 3.00
C ALA A 328 9.43 -6.75 3.57
N THR A 329 8.26 -6.71 2.94
CA THR A 329 7.15 -5.81 3.33
C THR A 329 6.75 -5.96 4.81
N SER A 330 6.46 -7.19 5.26
CA SER A 330 6.09 -7.46 6.65
C SER A 330 7.23 -7.19 7.64
N PHE A 331 8.49 -7.44 7.26
CA PHE A 331 9.64 -7.12 8.09
C PHE A 331 9.80 -5.62 8.32
N LEU A 332 9.64 -4.80 7.28
CA LEU A 332 9.70 -3.35 7.40
C LEU A 332 8.49 -2.79 8.16
N ALA A 333 7.30 -3.36 7.97
CA ALA A 333 6.10 -2.98 8.73
C ALA A 333 6.28 -3.23 10.26
N LEU A 334 6.89 -4.36 10.64
CA LEU A 334 7.29 -4.64 12.02
C LEU A 334 8.35 -3.68 12.52
N ASP A 335 9.37 -3.40 11.71
CA ASP A 335 10.47 -2.50 12.05
C ASP A 335 9.94 -1.10 12.37
N HIS A 336 9.14 -0.51 11.48
CA HIS A 336 8.48 0.78 11.70
C HIS A 336 7.61 0.80 12.98
N ALA A 337 6.89 -0.29 13.25
CA ALA A 337 6.06 -0.41 14.46
C ALA A 337 6.90 -0.44 15.75
N VAL A 338 7.96 -1.25 15.80
CA VAL A 338 8.93 -1.30 16.90
C VAL A 338 9.56 0.08 17.12
N HIS A 339 9.90 0.76 16.02
CA HIS A 339 10.52 2.08 16.01
C HIS A 339 9.59 3.21 16.51
N ASN A 340 8.30 3.22 16.14
CA ASN A 340 7.31 4.17 16.69
C ASN A 340 7.02 3.92 18.18
N LEU A 341 6.94 2.66 18.59
CA LEU A 341 6.76 2.27 20.00
C LEU A 341 7.95 2.73 20.86
N ARG A 342 9.18 2.50 20.39
CA ARG A 342 10.43 2.89 21.09
C ARG A 342 10.63 4.39 21.20
N ARG A 343 10.33 5.17 20.15
CA ARG A 343 10.30 6.66 20.22
C ARG A 343 9.25 7.19 21.20
N GLY A 344 8.34 6.36 21.71
CA GLY A 344 7.22 6.83 22.52
C GLY A 344 6.20 7.65 21.73
N VAL A 345 6.18 7.53 20.39
CA VAL A 345 5.24 8.22 19.50
C VAL A 345 3.85 7.59 19.58
N SER A 346 3.82 6.26 19.71
CA SER A 346 2.61 5.44 19.75
C SER A 346 2.63 4.52 20.98
N ASP A 347 1.48 4.08 21.47
CA ASP A 347 1.37 3.22 22.68
C ASP A 347 1.02 1.77 22.34
N ALA A 348 0.39 1.56 21.18
CA ALA A 348 0.22 0.26 20.55
C ALA A 348 0.36 0.43 19.02
N VAL A 349 0.72 -0.64 18.31
CA VAL A 349 0.70 -0.69 16.85
C VAL A 349 0.14 -2.03 16.40
N LEU A 350 -0.85 -1.99 15.52
CA LEU A 350 -1.40 -3.17 14.86
C LEU A 350 -0.74 -3.32 13.48
N VAL A 351 0.05 -4.37 13.30
CA VAL A 351 0.73 -4.70 12.03
C VAL A 351 -0.01 -5.86 11.37
N VAL A 352 -0.46 -5.69 10.13
CA VAL A 352 -1.17 -6.74 9.36
C VAL A 352 -0.54 -6.85 7.99
N ALA A 353 -0.23 -8.05 7.50
CA ALA A 353 0.31 -8.25 6.15
C ALA A 353 -0.39 -9.40 5.45
N GLY A 354 -0.60 -9.28 4.14
CA GLY A 354 -1.34 -10.25 3.35
C GLY A 354 -0.77 -10.46 1.95
N GLN A 355 -0.83 -11.69 1.46
CA GLN A 355 -0.52 -12.05 0.08
C GLN A 355 -1.51 -13.10 -0.44
N GLN A 356 -2.02 -12.85 -1.63
CA GLN A 356 -2.78 -13.75 -2.49
C GLN A 356 -2.29 -13.57 -3.93
N TRP A 357 -2.44 -14.58 -4.79
CA TRP A 357 -1.91 -14.55 -6.16
C TRP A 357 -3.00 -14.20 -7.18
N GLU A 358 -3.31 -12.91 -7.22
CA GLU A 358 -4.45 -12.34 -7.96
C GLU A 358 -4.13 -12.03 -9.44
N SER A 359 -2.92 -12.35 -9.94
CA SER A 359 -2.48 -12.02 -11.31
C SER A 359 -1.61 -13.11 -11.97
N PRO A 360 -1.95 -13.59 -13.20
CA PRO A 360 -1.12 -14.55 -13.92
C PRO A 360 0.21 -13.93 -14.40
N VAL A 361 0.20 -12.62 -14.68
CA VAL A 361 1.37 -11.83 -15.04
C VAL A 361 2.39 -11.85 -13.89
N VAL A 362 1.96 -11.53 -12.67
CA VAL A 362 2.84 -11.50 -11.49
C VAL A 362 3.44 -12.88 -11.20
N THR A 363 2.62 -13.93 -11.21
CA THR A 363 3.10 -15.30 -10.96
C THR A 363 4.02 -15.83 -12.06
N GLY A 364 3.76 -15.49 -13.33
CA GLY A 364 4.68 -15.75 -14.44
C GLY A 364 6.03 -15.03 -14.28
N GLY A 365 6.03 -13.77 -13.86
CA GLY A 365 7.27 -13.00 -13.66
C GLY A 365 8.10 -13.49 -12.49
N LEU A 366 7.46 -14.04 -11.45
CA LEU A 366 8.14 -14.71 -10.34
C LEU A 366 8.74 -16.06 -10.77
N ARG A 367 8.08 -16.82 -11.65
CA ARG A 367 8.69 -18.00 -12.32
C ARG A 367 9.91 -17.61 -13.16
N ALA A 368 9.82 -16.57 -13.98
CA ALA A 368 10.94 -16.09 -14.80
C ALA A 368 12.14 -15.58 -13.98
N LYS A 369 11.90 -15.13 -12.73
CA LYS A 369 12.95 -14.82 -11.74
C LYS A 369 13.44 -16.03 -10.93
N GLY A 370 12.98 -17.24 -11.23
CA GLY A 370 13.38 -18.48 -10.56
C GLY A 370 12.82 -18.67 -9.14
N ARG A 371 11.75 -17.95 -8.76
CA ARG A 371 11.11 -18.12 -7.43
C ARG A 371 10.22 -19.36 -7.37
N PHE A 372 9.45 -19.60 -8.42
CA PHE A 372 8.43 -20.66 -8.48
C PHE A 372 8.68 -21.62 -9.65
N ALA A 373 8.23 -22.86 -9.51
CA ALA A 373 8.26 -23.86 -10.58
C ALA A 373 7.11 -23.67 -11.60
N GLU A 374 7.22 -24.36 -12.73
CA GLU A 374 6.02 -24.80 -13.46
C GLU A 374 5.18 -25.71 -12.53
N GLY A 375 3.85 -25.67 -12.66
CA GLY A 375 2.95 -26.42 -11.75
C GLY A 375 2.91 -25.95 -10.28
N ALA A 376 3.67 -24.93 -9.84
CA ALA A 376 3.92 -24.56 -8.42
C ALA A 376 2.72 -24.16 -7.51
N TRP A 377 1.49 -24.41 -7.93
CA TRP A 377 0.26 -24.39 -7.12
C TRP A 377 -0.10 -25.81 -6.63
N GLU A 378 0.20 -26.83 -7.42
CA GLU A 378 0.08 -28.24 -7.08
C GLU A 378 1.11 -28.67 -6.02
N ALA A 379 0.91 -29.86 -5.44
CA ALA A 379 1.89 -30.50 -4.57
C ALA A 379 2.78 -31.43 -5.41
N SER A 380 3.75 -30.86 -6.11
CA SER A 380 4.74 -31.64 -6.87
C SER A 380 5.60 -32.50 -5.95
N GLU A 381 5.77 -33.79 -6.28
CA GLU A 381 6.64 -34.69 -5.51
C GLU A 381 8.12 -34.27 -5.61
N PRO A 382 8.94 -34.45 -4.55
CA PRO A 382 10.35 -34.10 -4.59
C PRO A 382 11.15 -35.05 -5.51
N GLY A 383 11.56 -34.57 -6.69
CA GLY A 383 12.58 -35.25 -7.50
C GLY A 383 12.48 -35.09 -9.03
N ALA A 384 11.33 -34.65 -9.56
CA ALA A 384 11.01 -34.78 -10.99
C ALA A 384 11.92 -34.02 -11.99
N THR A 385 12.69 -33.01 -11.55
CA THR A 385 13.42 -32.08 -12.45
C THR A 385 14.86 -32.45 -12.76
N GLY A 386 15.48 -33.41 -12.05
CA GLY A 386 16.84 -33.90 -12.33
C GLY A 386 18.00 -32.91 -12.12
N THR A 387 17.75 -31.63 -11.88
CA THR A 387 18.77 -30.57 -11.76
C THR A 387 19.29 -30.33 -10.34
N GLY A 388 18.70 -30.99 -9.33
CA GLY A 388 19.00 -30.73 -7.91
C GLY A 388 18.43 -29.40 -7.37
N GLU A 389 17.69 -28.65 -8.18
CA GLU A 389 16.96 -27.46 -7.75
C GLU A 389 15.45 -27.75 -7.70
N VAL A 390 14.87 -27.65 -6.49
CA VAL A 390 13.42 -27.65 -6.28
C VAL A 390 12.99 -26.20 -6.06
N PRO A 391 12.26 -25.56 -7.00
CA PRO A 391 11.81 -24.19 -6.82
C PRO A 391 10.74 -24.07 -5.72
N GLY A 392 10.51 -22.85 -5.22
CA GLY A 392 9.53 -22.61 -4.16
C GLY A 392 8.09 -22.89 -4.62
N ARG A 393 7.28 -23.48 -3.72
CA ARG A 393 5.82 -23.47 -3.84
C ARG A 393 5.30 -22.06 -3.51
N ALA A 394 4.39 -21.55 -4.32
CA ALA A 394 3.73 -20.28 -4.03
C ALA A 394 2.79 -20.43 -2.82
N GLY A 395 2.89 -19.53 -1.84
CA GLY A 395 2.07 -19.53 -0.62
C GLY A 395 1.11 -18.35 -0.56
N GLU A 396 0.00 -18.51 0.14
CA GLU A 396 -0.98 -17.44 0.41
C GLU A 396 -1.24 -17.35 1.92
N GLY A 397 -1.48 -16.15 2.43
CA GLY A 397 -1.80 -15.97 3.84
C GLY A 397 -1.88 -14.53 4.31
N VAL A 398 -2.50 -14.32 5.46
CA VAL A 398 -2.58 -13.05 6.17
C VAL A 398 -2.19 -13.24 7.64
N GLY A 399 -1.15 -12.54 8.07
CA GLY A 399 -0.73 -12.45 9.47
C GLY A 399 -1.12 -11.10 10.08
N ALA A 400 -1.37 -11.08 11.39
CA ALA A 400 -1.61 -9.86 12.15
C ALA A 400 -0.99 -9.95 13.56
N LEU A 401 -0.25 -8.93 13.98
CA LEU A 401 0.37 -8.84 15.31
C LEU A 401 0.05 -7.49 15.96
N LEU A 402 -0.40 -7.51 17.21
CA LEU A 402 -0.55 -6.33 18.05
C LEU A 402 0.71 -6.19 18.91
N LEU A 403 1.36 -5.04 18.78
CA LEU A 403 2.64 -4.74 19.42
C LEU A 403 2.51 -3.60 20.43
N LYS A 404 3.16 -3.74 21.58
CA LYS A 404 3.24 -2.71 22.64
C LYS A 404 4.64 -2.69 23.24
N ARG A 405 5.10 -1.54 23.79
CA ARG A 405 6.30 -1.50 24.65
C ARG A 405 6.12 -2.47 25.82
N LEU A 406 7.17 -3.22 26.21
CA LEU A 406 7.09 -4.24 27.26
C LEU A 406 6.58 -3.68 28.60
N SER A 407 7.04 -2.50 29.02
CA SER A 407 6.54 -1.80 30.22
C SER A 407 5.04 -1.50 30.16
N THR A 408 4.54 -1.20 28.96
CA THR A 408 3.13 -0.87 28.69
C THR A 408 2.28 -2.14 28.62
N ALA A 409 2.84 -3.24 28.10
CA ALA A 409 2.18 -4.55 28.12
C ALA A 409 2.03 -5.11 29.55
N LEU A 410 3.11 -5.07 30.33
CA LEU A 410 3.13 -5.54 31.71
C LEU A 410 2.19 -4.71 32.61
N ARG A 411 2.23 -3.38 32.51
CA ARG A 411 1.35 -2.48 33.26
C ARG A 411 -0.14 -2.73 33.00
N ASP A 412 -0.50 -2.98 31.74
CA ASP A 412 -1.90 -3.18 31.35
C ASP A 412 -2.38 -4.64 31.58
N GLY A 413 -1.47 -5.53 31.99
CA GLY A 413 -1.76 -6.94 32.30
C GLY A 413 -1.93 -7.83 31.06
N ASP A 414 -1.22 -7.53 29.97
CA ASP A 414 -1.35 -8.25 28.71
C ASP A 414 -0.84 -9.70 28.78
N ARG A 415 -1.40 -10.54 27.90
CA ARG A 415 -0.72 -11.77 27.46
C ARG A 415 0.50 -11.35 26.64
N ILE A 416 1.64 -12.01 26.83
CA ILE A 416 2.84 -11.77 26.04
C ILE A 416 3.25 -13.11 25.43
N TYR A 417 3.35 -13.15 24.10
CA TYR A 417 3.81 -14.31 23.35
C TYR A 417 5.34 -14.40 23.37
N ALA A 418 5.97 -13.32 22.91
CA ALA A 418 7.42 -13.14 22.89
C ALA A 418 7.76 -11.65 22.94
N GLU A 419 9.02 -11.37 23.26
CA GLU A 419 9.62 -10.04 23.30
C GLU A 419 10.51 -9.83 22.07
N ILE A 420 10.24 -8.81 21.26
CA ILE A 420 11.14 -8.37 20.17
C ILE A 420 12.22 -7.49 20.82
N LEU A 421 13.47 -7.94 20.75
CA LEU A 421 14.63 -7.24 21.32
C LEU A 421 15.31 -6.32 20.30
N ASP A 422 15.35 -6.71 19.03
CA ASP A 422 15.91 -5.89 17.94
C ASP A 422 15.25 -6.28 16.61
N SER A 423 15.16 -5.28 15.72
CA SER A 423 14.73 -5.41 14.32
C SER A 423 15.65 -4.52 13.52
N ARG A 424 16.28 -5.07 12.48
CA ARG A 424 17.15 -4.31 11.56
C ARG A 424 17.01 -4.78 10.14
N LEU A 425 17.12 -3.83 9.23
CA LEU A 425 17.22 -4.05 7.78
C LEU A 425 18.47 -3.33 7.24
N ARG A 426 19.10 -3.89 6.21
CA ARG A 426 20.19 -3.29 5.42
C ARG A 426 19.98 -3.57 3.94
N HIS A 427 20.62 -2.81 3.06
CA HIS A 427 20.44 -2.97 1.62
C HIS A 427 21.76 -3.33 0.92
N ASP A 428 21.71 -4.29 -0.01
CA ASP A 428 22.76 -4.59 -0.98
C ASP A 428 22.38 -3.87 -2.28
N PRO A 429 22.91 -2.67 -2.58
CA PRO A 429 22.52 -1.90 -3.75
C PRO A 429 23.20 -2.40 -5.03
N ARG A 430 22.41 -2.99 -5.92
CA ARG A 430 22.86 -3.77 -7.08
C ARG A 430 22.18 -3.30 -8.37
N PRO A 431 22.78 -2.37 -9.13
CA PRO A 431 22.30 -1.95 -10.43
C PRO A 431 21.91 -3.13 -11.34
N GLY A 432 20.88 -2.94 -12.17
CA GLY A 432 20.30 -4.00 -13.00
C GLY A 432 19.06 -4.67 -12.38
N ALA A 433 18.56 -5.74 -13.01
CA ALA A 433 17.27 -6.33 -12.63
C ALA A 433 17.22 -6.79 -11.15
N PHE A 434 16.08 -6.60 -10.49
CA PHE A 434 15.94 -6.89 -9.05
C PHE A 434 16.21 -8.37 -8.76
N ARG A 435 17.07 -8.60 -7.78
CA ARG A 435 17.57 -9.90 -7.33
C ARG A 435 17.98 -9.81 -5.86
N PRO A 436 17.74 -10.86 -5.03
CA PRO A 436 18.14 -10.83 -3.63
C PRO A 436 19.64 -10.58 -3.44
N SER A 437 19.99 -10.03 -2.27
CA SER A 437 21.39 -9.96 -1.85
C SER A 437 22.00 -11.36 -1.84
N ARG A 438 23.23 -11.49 -2.34
CA ARG A 438 24.07 -12.69 -2.14
C ARG A 438 25.29 -12.40 -1.27
N ASP A 439 25.32 -11.25 -0.59
CA ASP A 439 26.40 -10.90 0.31
C ASP A 439 26.19 -11.60 1.68
N ALA A 440 27.08 -12.57 1.96
CA ALA A 440 27.14 -13.26 3.25
C ALA A 440 27.94 -12.46 4.31
N GLY A 441 28.81 -11.54 3.89
CA GLY A 441 29.44 -10.55 4.75
C GLY A 441 28.42 -9.58 5.32
N LEU A 442 27.56 -9.01 4.47
CA LEU A 442 26.46 -8.14 4.88
C LEU A 442 25.52 -8.86 5.85
N ARG A 443 25.06 -10.09 5.55
CA ARG A 443 24.23 -10.90 6.45
C ARG A 443 24.90 -11.11 7.81
N ARG A 444 26.18 -11.52 7.85
CA ARG A 444 26.92 -11.72 9.11
C ARG A 444 27.17 -10.42 9.88
N SER A 445 27.34 -9.29 9.19
CA SER A 445 27.47 -7.97 9.85
C SER A 445 26.14 -7.55 10.50
N LEU A 446 25.02 -7.68 9.77
CA LEU A 446 23.68 -7.38 10.24
C LEU A 446 23.28 -8.26 11.44
N ALA A 447 23.51 -9.57 11.38
CA ALA A 447 23.25 -10.47 12.51
C ALA A 447 24.04 -10.07 13.76
N ARG A 448 25.34 -9.76 13.61
CA ARG A 448 26.20 -9.28 14.71
C ARG A 448 25.79 -7.90 15.24
N GLU A 449 25.37 -6.97 14.39
CA GLU A 449 24.79 -5.69 14.79
C GLU A 449 23.51 -5.89 15.61
N SER A 450 22.62 -6.75 15.13
CA SER A 450 21.31 -7.02 15.72
C SER A 450 21.39 -7.73 17.07
N LEU A 451 22.19 -8.81 17.17
CA LEU A 451 22.40 -9.54 18.42
C LEU A 451 23.06 -8.66 19.49
N ARG A 452 24.06 -7.84 19.13
CA ARG A 452 24.65 -6.85 20.07
C ARG A 452 23.65 -5.81 20.54
N ALA A 453 22.82 -5.28 19.64
CA ALA A 453 21.79 -4.30 19.99
C ALA A 453 20.67 -4.89 20.88
N ALA A 454 20.36 -6.17 20.71
CA ALA A 454 19.47 -6.94 21.58
C ALA A 454 20.08 -7.30 22.95
N GLY A 455 21.39 -7.06 23.17
CA GLY A 455 22.11 -7.58 24.34
C GLY A 455 22.17 -9.12 24.39
N ALA A 456 22.08 -9.76 23.23
CA ALA A 456 21.96 -11.21 23.09
C ALA A 456 23.28 -11.87 22.69
N ASP A 457 23.68 -12.89 23.45
CA ASP A 457 24.74 -13.82 23.09
C ASP A 457 24.27 -14.71 21.93
N PRO A 458 25.02 -14.86 20.82
CA PRO A 458 24.72 -15.83 19.76
C PRO A 458 24.44 -17.25 20.29
N ALA A 459 25.16 -17.71 21.32
CA ALA A 459 24.97 -19.04 21.91
C ALA A 459 23.63 -19.21 22.65
N SER A 460 22.84 -18.13 22.83
CA SER A 460 21.48 -18.19 23.39
C SER A 460 20.37 -18.33 22.33
N VAL A 461 20.72 -18.34 21.04
CA VAL A 461 19.76 -18.52 19.94
C VAL A 461 19.43 -20.01 19.77
N THR A 462 18.21 -20.38 20.15
CA THR A 462 17.70 -21.77 20.19
C THR A 462 16.79 -22.14 19.01
N HIS A 463 16.52 -21.19 18.11
CA HIS A 463 15.71 -21.37 16.90
C HIS A 463 16.11 -20.30 15.87
N VAL A 464 16.28 -20.69 14.60
CA VAL A 464 16.52 -19.76 13.49
C VAL A 464 15.47 -19.98 12.41
N GLU A 465 14.57 -19.03 12.27
CA GLU A 465 13.51 -19.04 11.26
C GLU A 465 14.02 -18.35 9.99
N CYS A 466 14.35 -19.14 8.96
CA CYS A 466 14.89 -18.63 7.71
C CYS A 466 13.81 -18.49 6.63
N VAL A 467 13.64 -17.26 6.12
CA VAL A 467 12.65 -16.93 5.08
C VAL A 467 13.29 -16.90 3.68
N ASP A 468 14.61 -16.74 3.58
CA ASP A 468 15.38 -16.57 2.33
C ASP A 468 15.04 -17.61 1.25
N SER A 469 14.55 -17.17 0.09
CA SER A 469 14.36 -18.05 -1.09
C SER A 469 15.69 -18.58 -1.67
N ALA A 470 16.82 -18.07 -1.19
CA ALA A 470 18.17 -18.46 -1.60
C ALA A 470 18.86 -19.42 -0.61
N ASP A 471 18.38 -19.50 0.64
CA ASP A 471 18.87 -20.47 1.62
C ASP A 471 18.24 -21.85 1.35
N ARG A 472 19.05 -22.89 1.47
CA ARG A 472 18.68 -24.29 1.24
C ARG A 472 18.87 -25.16 2.49
N THR A 473 19.33 -24.57 3.59
CA THR A 473 19.33 -25.24 4.89
C THR A 473 17.90 -25.25 5.43
N GLY A 474 17.36 -26.46 5.62
CA GLY A 474 15.92 -26.66 5.65
C GLY A 474 15.25 -26.38 7.01
N GLY A 475 13.93 -26.18 6.95
CA GLY A 475 13.07 -26.29 8.12
C GLY A 475 12.50 -24.97 8.66
N GLY A 476 11.23 -24.69 8.37
CA GLY A 476 10.53 -23.52 8.90
C GLY A 476 9.07 -23.40 8.46
N VAL A 477 8.47 -22.26 8.71
CA VAL A 477 7.09 -21.88 8.36
C VAL A 477 6.88 -21.89 6.83
N ARG A 478 7.87 -21.40 6.05
CA ARG A 478 7.80 -21.36 4.56
C ARG A 478 7.67 -22.75 3.95
N ASP A 479 8.29 -23.76 4.55
CA ASP A 479 8.21 -25.17 4.15
C ASP A 479 6.78 -25.75 4.23
N ARG A 480 5.90 -25.11 5.01
CA ARG A 480 4.52 -25.56 5.26
C ARG A 480 3.48 -24.73 4.53
N LEU A 481 3.71 -23.42 4.43
CA LEU A 481 2.76 -22.44 3.87
C LEU A 481 3.07 -22.06 2.42
N GLY A 482 4.27 -22.38 1.92
CA GLY A 482 4.82 -21.80 0.69
C GLY A 482 5.42 -20.40 0.92
N ASP A 483 6.01 -19.83 -0.12
CA ASP A 483 6.48 -18.43 -0.11
C ASP A 483 5.27 -17.49 -0.15
N THR A 484 4.94 -16.91 1.01
CA THR A 484 3.84 -15.95 1.22
C THR A 484 4.26 -14.49 0.98
N PHE A 485 5.42 -14.28 0.35
CA PHE A 485 5.93 -13.01 -0.17
C PHE A 485 5.75 -11.82 0.79
N ALA A 486 4.81 -10.89 0.56
CA ALA A 486 4.61 -9.72 1.42
C ALA A 486 4.38 -10.07 2.91
N ASN A 487 3.74 -11.20 3.19
CA ASN A 487 3.40 -11.68 4.53
C ASN A 487 4.49 -12.59 5.16
N ALA A 488 5.54 -12.95 4.43
CA ALA A 488 6.47 -14.00 4.83
C ALA A 488 7.19 -13.72 6.17
N GLY A 489 7.51 -12.46 6.46
CA GLY A 489 8.07 -12.03 7.74
C GLY A 489 7.09 -12.11 8.92
N LEU A 490 5.81 -11.74 8.73
CA LEU A 490 4.80 -11.92 9.78
C LEU A 490 4.52 -13.39 10.05
N ALA A 491 4.45 -14.23 9.01
CA ALA A 491 4.27 -15.67 9.16
C ALA A 491 5.42 -16.29 9.97
N ALA A 492 6.67 -15.94 9.63
CA ALA A 492 7.88 -16.39 10.32
C ALA A 492 7.96 -15.90 11.79
N VAL A 493 7.72 -14.61 12.04
CA VAL A 493 7.69 -14.02 13.39
C VAL A 493 6.56 -14.63 14.24
N THR A 494 5.40 -14.94 13.64
CA THR A 494 4.31 -15.64 14.32
C THR A 494 4.71 -17.06 14.72
N GLY A 495 5.37 -17.81 13.83
CA GLY A 495 5.90 -19.14 14.13
C GLY A 495 6.94 -19.12 15.26
N ALA A 496 7.91 -18.22 15.19
CA ALA A 496 8.95 -18.06 16.21
C ALA A 496 8.37 -17.62 17.57
N ALA A 497 7.41 -16.68 17.58
CA ALA A 497 6.77 -16.22 18.81
C ALA A 497 5.94 -17.34 19.48
N LEU A 498 5.23 -18.16 18.69
CA LEU A 498 4.50 -19.32 19.20
C LEU A 498 5.44 -20.43 19.68
N ALA A 499 6.57 -20.67 19.00
CA ALA A 499 7.58 -21.63 19.44
C ALA A 499 8.21 -21.26 20.78
N LEU A 500 8.52 -19.97 20.99
CA LEU A 500 8.98 -19.43 22.27
C LEU A 500 7.89 -19.55 23.35
N HIS A 501 6.65 -19.14 23.04
CA HIS A 501 5.52 -19.18 23.98
C HIS A 501 5.16 -20.60 24.44
N HIS A 502 5.17 -21.57 23.53
CA HIS A 502 4.93 -22.99 23.82
C HIS A 502 6.19 -23.75 24.27
N ARG A 503 7.36 -23.07 24.35
CA ARG A 503 8.67 -23.66 24.68
C ARG A 503 9.02 -24.91 23.86
N ARG A 504 8.61 -24.94 22.59
CA ARG A 504 8.75 -26.10 21.68
C ARG A 504 8.96 -25.62 20.25
N ASN A 505 10.00 -26.11 19.58
CA ASN A 505 10.21 -25.82 18.15
C ASN A 505 9.24 -26.66 17.28
N PRO A 506 8.74 -26.12 16.15
CA PRO A 506 7.84 -26.86 15.25
C PRO A 506 8.56 -28.03 14.55
N ALA A 507 7.78 -29.01 14.05
CA ALA A 507 8.32 -30.26 13.53
C ALA A 507 9.20 -30.03 12.28
N GLY A 508 10.50 -30.28 12.43
CA GLY A 508 11.50 -30.08 11.38
C GLY A 508 12.03 -28.66 11.24
N ALA A 509 11.98 -27.83 12.29
CA ALA A 509 12.70 -26.54 12.34
C ALA A 509 14.21 -26.72 12.18
N GLY A 510 14.87 -25.77 11.51
CA GLY A 510 16.32 -25.75 11.36
C GLY A 510 17.07 -25.48 12.68
N GLN A 511 18.13 -26.25 12.94
CA GLN A 511 19.15 -25.87 13.93
C GLN A 511 20.11 -24.82 13.34
N PRO A 512 20.76 -23.98 14.17
CA PRO A 512 21.70 -22.97 13.69
C PRO A 512 22.84 -23.60 12.88
N SER A 513 22.93 -23.25 11.60
CA SER A 513 24.01 -23.65 10.71
C SER A 513 25.35 -23.00 11.11
N GLY A 514 26.48 -23.67 10.89
CA GLY A 514 27.83 -23.20 11.23
C GLY A 514 28.35 -21.94 10.51
N GLU A 515 27.49 -21.17 9.85
CA GLU A 515 27.78 -19.77 9.49
C GLU A 515 27.52 -18.79 10.65
N GLU A 516 26.75 -19.19 11.67
CA GLU A 516 26.53 -18.46 12.91
C GLU A 516 27.46 -18.98 14.03
N PRO A 517 27.80 -18.16 15.06
CA PRO A 517 28.72 -18.59 16.13
C PRO A 517 28.03 -19.60 17.07
N SER A 518 28.17 -20.89 16.77
CA SER A 518 27.63 -21.98 17.59
C SER A 518 28.43 -22.14 18.89
N GLY A 519 27.82 -21.79 20.02
CA GLY A 519 28.12 -22.45 21.30
C GLY A 519 27.51 -23.85 21.33
N GLU A 520 28.02 -24.73 22.19
CA GLU A 520 27.41 -26.04 22.43
C GLU A 520 26.01 -25.88 23.07
N GLU A 521 25.10 -26.84 22.81
CA GLU A 521 23.79 -26.84 23.48
C GLU A 521 23.97 -26.98 25.01
N PRO A 522 23.39 -26.07 25.83
CA PRO A 522 23.35 -26.26 27.27
C PRO A 522 22.38 -27.40 27.62
N SER A 523 22.92 -28.62 27.69
CA SER A 523 22.19 -29.83 28.06
C SER A 523 21.75 -29.77 29.53
N GLY A 524 20.53 -29.30 29.76
CA GLY A 524 19.95 -29.34 31.11
C GLY A 524 18.59 -28.65 31.25
N GLU A 525 17.67 -29.33 31.94
CA GLU A 525 16.52 -28.71 32.59
C GLU A 525 16.97 -27.85 33.78
N GLY A 526 17.57 -26.69 33.49
CA GLY A 526 18.15 -25.80 34.51
C GLY A 526 18.71 -24.45 34.02
N GLY A 527 18.54 -24.11 32.73
CA GLY A 527 19.10 -22.88 32.14
C GLY A 527 18.45 -21.58 32.64
N ALA A 528 19.19 -20.80 33.43
CA ALA A 528 18.74 -19.49 33.94
C ALA A 528 18.47 -18.45 32.83
N ALA A 529 19.14 -18.55 31.68
CA ALA A 529 18.95 -17.65 30.54
C ALA A 529 17.63 -17.90 29.79
N PRO A 530 16.94 -16.84 29.29
CA PRO A 530 15.74 -16.97 28.46
C PRO A 530 16.08 -17.55 27.08
N ARG A 531 15.17 -18.37 26.53
CA ARG A 531 15.34 -18.86 25.15
C ARG A 531 15.19 -17.72 24.15
N ARG A 532 15.97 -17.74 23.07
CA ARG A 532 15.87 -16.75 21.99
C ARG A 532 15.66 -17.41 20.64
N ALA A 533 15.05 -16.68 19.73
CA ALA A 533 14.84 -17.06 18.34
C ALA A 533 15.26 -15.91 17.42
N VAL A 534 15.90 -16.24 16.31
CA VAL A 534 16.19 -15.29 15.22
C VAL A 534 15.19 -15.52 14.08
N VAL A 535 14.77 -14.43 13.44
CA VAL A 535 14.07 -14.49 12.14
C VAL A 535 14.88 -13.71 11.11
N ARG A 536 15.28 -14.37 10.03
CA ARG A 536 16.14 -13.79 8.98
C ARG A 536 15.53 -13.94 7.59
N GLY A 537 15.73 -12.94 6.73
CA GLY A 537 15.15 -12.92 5.38
C GLY A 537 15.80 -11.90 4.45
N SER A 538 15.36 -11.88 3.19
CA SER A 538 15.85 -10.98 2.15
C SER A 538 14.79 -10.71 1.09
N SER A 539 14.77 -9.47 0.61
CA SER A 539 13.89 -8.99 -0.45
C SER A 539 14.47 -9.30 -1.82
N LEU A 540 13.59 -9.57 -2.78
CA LEU A 540 13.87 -9.50 -4.21
C LEU A 540 14.57 -8.19 -4.62
N THR A 541 14.36 -7.08 -3.89
CA THR A 541 14.97 -5.77 -4.21
C THR A 541 16.45 -5.63 -3.82
N GLY A 542 16.99 -6.53 -2.99
CA GLY A 542 18.37 -6.44 -2.45
C GLY A 542 18.45 -6.23 -0.93
N THR A 543 17.33 -5.90 -0.26
CA THR A 543 17.28 -5.76 1.20
C THR A 543 17.51 -7.08 1.93
N VAL A 544 18.16 -7.06 3.09
CA VAL A 544 18.28 -8.16 4.05
C VAL A 544 17.74 -7.71 5.42
N CYS A 545 17.14 -8.62 6.17
CA CYS A 545 16.53 -8.34 7.47
C CYS A 545 16.89 -9.37 8.53
N HIS A 546 16.99 -8.93 9.79
CA HIS A 546 17.30 -9.75 10.96
C HIS A 546 16.53 -9.23 12.18
N LEU A 547 15.73 -10.08 12.80
CA LEU A 547 14.96 -9.80 14.00
C LEU A 547 15.37 -10.77 15.11
N VAL A 548 15.46 -10.28 16.35
CA VAL A 548 15.77 -11.08 17.55
C VAL A 548 14.55 -11.10 18.48
N LEU A 549 14.05 -12.29 18.77
CA LEU A 549 12.97 -12.54 19.71
C LEU A 549 13.45 -13.28 20.95
N GLN A 550 12.79 -13.05 22.08
CA GLN A 550 13.07 -13.65 23.38
C GLN A 550 11.79 -14.21 24.02
N GLU A 551 11.95 -15.35 24.72
CA GLU A 551 10.95 -15.95 25.59
C GLU A 551 10.57 -14.99 26.73
N HIS A 552 9.29 -14.58 26.79
CA HIS A 552 8.81 -13.81 27.93
C HIS A 552 8.71 -14.69 29.18
N ARG A 553 9.55 -14.42 30.19
CA ARG A 553 9.50 -15.08 31.51
C ARG A 553 8.78 -14.18 32.52
N ARG A 554 7.81 -14.76 33.24
CA ARG A 554 7.23 -14.14 34.45
C ARG A 554 8.19 -14.34 35.62
N ASN A 555 8.63 -13.26 36.26
CA ASN A 555 9.43 -13.36 37.48
C ASN A 555 8.58 -13.92 38.63
N GLU A 556 8.93 -15.12 39.10
CA GLU A 556 8.22 -15.80 40.20
C GLU A 556 8.34 -15.02 41.52
N GLU A 557 9.42 -14.26 41.73
CA GLU A 557 9.56 -13.29 42.83
C GLU A 557 8.44 -12.24 42.87
N THR A 558 7.86 -11.90 41.71
CA THR A 558 6.73 -10.95 41.65
C THR A 558 5.40 -11.64 41.94
N ALA A 559 5.30 -12.94 41.66
CA ALA A 559 4.15 -13.78 42.01
C ALA A 559 4.13 -14.19 43.50
N ALA A 560 5.31 -14.22 44.15
CA ALA A 560 5.45 -14.58 45.56
C ALA A 560 4.76 -13.61 46.56
N ARG A 561 4.30 -12.43 46.11
CA ARG A 561 3.51 -11.50 46.94
C ARG A 561 2.03 -11.91 47.04
N ALA A 562 1.82 -12.95 47.84
CA ALA A 562 0.60 -13.31 48.58
C ALA A 562 -0.69 -13.64 47.76
N PRO A 563 -1.04 -14.94 47.63
CA PRO A 563 -2.42 -15.32 47.30
C PRO A 563 -3.34 -15.00 48.49
N GLY A 564 -4.24 -14.02 48.35
CA GLY A 564 -5.22 -13.67 49.38
C GLY A 564 -5.67 -12.21 49.39
N ALA A 565 -4.94 -11.29 48.75
CA ALA A 565 -5.41 -9.92 48.59
C ALA A 565 -6.63 -9.86 47.66
N PRO A 566 -7.74 -9.18 48.03
CA PRO A 566 -8.88 -9.04 47.14
C PRO A 566 -8.48 -8.23 45.89
N ARG A 567 -8.93 -8.68 44.71
CA ARG A 567 -8.80 -7.90 43.47
C ARG A 567 -9.40 -6.51 43.71
N PRO A 568 -8.65 -5.40 43.53
CA PRO A 568 -9.23 -4.08 43.65
C PRO A 568 -10.34 -3.94 42.61
N ALA A 569 -11.51 -3.44 43.03
CA ALA A 569 -12.57 -3.06 42.11
C ALA A 569 -12.03 -2.03 41.11
N HIS A 570 -12.61 -1.97 39.90
CA HIS A 570 -12.16 -1.08 38.84
C HIS A 570 -12.05 0.37 39.31
N ALA A 571 -10.82 0.80 39.63
CA ALA A 571 -10.52 2.20 39.84
C ALA A 571 -10.80 2.96 38.52
N PRO A 572 -11.43 4.13 38.56
CA PRO A 572 -11.68 4.91 37.35
C PRO A 572 -10.34 5.20 36.66
N ARG A 573 -10.29 4.96 35.35
CA ARG A 573 -9.09 5.20 34.52
C ARG A 573 -8.67 6.66 34.64
N GLN A 574 -7.69 6.95 35.49
CA GLN A 574 -7.12 8.29 35.58
C GLN A 574 -6.49 8.65 34.23
N GLY A 575 -6.65 9.92 33.83
CA GLY A 575 -6.25 10.39 32.51
C GLY A 575 -4.77 10.15 32.25
N HIS A 576 -4.44 9.68 31.05
CA HIS A 576 -3.06 9.48 30.59
C HIS A 576 -2.34 10.84 30.58
N THR A 577 -1.63 11.18 31.65
CA THR A 577 -0.63 12.24 31.62
C THR A 577 0.45 11.83 30.63
N PRO A 578 0.65 12.56 29.51
CA PRO A 578 1.69 12.22 28.57
C PRO A 578 3.04 12.25 29.28
N ARG A 579 3.89 11.24 29.04
CA ARG A 579 5.33 11.42 29.28
C ARG A 579 5.82 12.41 28.23
N THR A 580 5.88 13.69 28.59
CA THR A 580 6.61 14.70 27.82
C THR A 580 8.02 14.15 27.58
N PRO A 581 8.53 14.10 26.34
CA PRO A 581 9.94 13.78 26.11
C PRO A 581 10.77 14.85 26.84
N SER A 582 11.86 14.43 27.49
CA SER A 582 12.69 15.31 28.34
C SER A 582 13.43 16.41 27.57
N SER A 583 13.43 16.31 26.24
CA SER A 583 13.87 17.32 25.27
C SER A 583 12.97 17.25 24.04
N LEU A 584 12.89 18.34 23.27
CA LEU A 584 12.25 18.30 21.96
C LEU A 584 13.07 17.43 20.98
N PRO A 585 12.44 16.84 19.94
CA PRO A 585 13.16 16.13 18.90
C PRO A 585 14.10 17.05 18.12
N GLU A 586 15.19 16.49 17.59
CA GLU A 586 16.07 17.20 16.66
C GLU A 586 15.29 17.62 15.39
N PRO A 587 15.52 18.84 14.85
CA PRO A 587 15.09 19.20 13.51
C PRO A 587 15.70 18.26 12.45
N ILE A 588 14.99 18.03 11.35
CA ILE A 588 15.53 17.33 10.18
C ILE A 588 15.77 18.36 9.07
N ALA A 589 17.00 18.40 8.56
CA ALA A 589 17.42 19.30 7.49
C ALA A 589 17.01 18.74 6.12
N VAL A 590 16.44 19.59 5.27
CA VAL A 590 16.27 19.34 3.83
C VAL A 590 17.51 19.87 3.12
N VAL A 591 18.32 18.97 2.54
CA VAL A 591 19.63 19.31 1.94
C VAL A 591 19.68 19.24 0.41
N ALA A 592 18.65 18.66 -0.21
CA ALA A 592 18.38 18.78 -1.65
C ALA A 592 16.88 18.64 -1.92
N LEU A 593 16.39 19.23 -3.03
CA LEU A 593 15.00 19.10 -3.48
C LEU A 593 14.90 19.05 -5.01
N ALA A 594 13.95 18.28 -5.52
CA ALA A 594 13.67 18.23 -6.96
C ALA A 594 12.19 17.90 -7.20
N GLY A 595 11.67 18.24 -8.39
CA GLY A 595 10.32 17.85 -8.76
C GLY A 595 9.91 18.22 -10.18
N ARG A 596 9.01 17.41 -10.73
CA ARG A 596 8.42 17.53 -12.07
C ARG A 596 6.90 17.46 -11.97
N PHE A 597 6.22 18.45 -12.54
CA PHE A 597 4.77 18.66 -12.43
C PHE A 597 4.23 19.29 -13.73
N ALA A 598 2.91 19.44 -13.87
CA ALA A 598 2.31 19.96 -15.11
C ALA A 598 2.91 21.33 -15.52
N GLY A 599 3.55 21.39 -16.69
CA GLY A 599 4.24 22.61 -17.15
C GLY A 599 5.51 23.01 -16.38
N ALA A 600 6.03 22.13 -15.51
CA ALA A 600 7.24 22.34 -14.71
C ALA A 600 8.20 21.14 -14.85
N ALA A 601 9.34 21.37 -15.52
CA ALA A 601 10.32 20.34 -15.86
C ALA A 601 11.38 20.10 -14.76
N ASP A 602 11.41 20.95 -13.73
CA ASP A 602 12.34 20.95 -12.60
C ASP A 602 11.78 21.84 -11.46
N ALA A 603 12.48 21.90 -10.32
CA ALA A 603 12.06 22.70 -9.16
C ALA A 603 12.07 24.22 -9.42
N GLU A 604 12.89 24.73 -10.34
CA GLU A 604 12.96 26.17 -10.65
C GLU A 604 11.76 26.61 -11.49
N THR A 605 11.40 25.82 -12.51
CA THR A 605 10.20 26.01 -13.32
C THR A 605 8.93 25.76 -12.51
N PHE A 606 8.94 24.83 -11.55
CA PHE A 606 7.86 24.67 -10.56
C PHE A 606 7.62 25.94 -9.73
N TRP A 607 8.70 26.61 -9.27
CA TRP A 607 8.56 27.91 -8.61
C TRP A 607 8.00 28.98 -9.56
N LYS A 608 8.52 29.09 -10.79
CA LYS A 608 8.02 30.05 -11.80
C LYS A 608 6.53 29.87 -12.08
N VAL A 609 6.03 28.63 -12.17
CA VAL A 609 4.60 28.34 -12.30
C VAL A 609 3.84 28.76 -11.05
N THR A 610 4.22 28.29 -9.86
CA THR A 610 3.49 28.55 -8.61
C THR A 610 3.52 30.00 -8.13
N ALA A 611 4.50 30.80 -8.58
CA ALA A 611 4.58 32.23 -8.34
C ALA A 611 3.76 33.08 -9.34
N SER A 612 3.49 32.57 -10.55
CA SER A 612 2.78 33.33 -11.60
C SER A 612 1.29 33.58 -11.32
N GLY A 613 0.65 32.71 -10.53
CA GLY A 613 -0.80 32.68 -10.35
C GLY A 613 -1.57 32.00 -11.49
N GLU A 614 -0.89 31.53 -12.54
CA GLU A 614 -1.50 30.80 -13.66
C GLU A 614 -1.53 29.29 -13.42
N THR A 615 -2.69 28.67 -13.65
CA THR A 615 -2.82 27.20 -13.61
C THR A 615 -2.19 26.54 -14.84
N ARG A 616 -1.77 25.28 -14.70
CA ARG A 616 -1.27 24.41 -15.79
C ARG A 616 -2.17 23.19 -16.02
N ILE A 617 -3.38 23.23 -15.46
CA ILE A 617 -4.48 22.31 -15.75
C ILE A 617 -5.08 22.68 -17.11
N GLY A 618 -5.33 21.68 -17.95
CA GLY A 618 -6.02 21.83 -19.23
C GLY A 618 -6.52 20.48 -19.78
N PRO A 619 -7.02 20.41 -21.03
CA PRO A 619 -7.41 19.15 -21.65
C PRO A 619 -6.23 18.17 -21.72
N VAL A 620 -6.40 16.93 -21.25
CA VAL A 620 -5.36 15.89 -21.35
C VAL A 620 -5.18 15.45 -22.81
N PRO A 621 -3.99 14.96 -23.21
CA PRO A 621 -3.77 14.43 -24.56
C PRO A 621 -4.73 13.30 -24.93
N GLU A 622 -5.04 13.14 -26.22
CA GLU A 622 -5.84 12.02 -26.72
C GLU A 622 -5.19 10.64 -26.45
N THR A 623 -3.86 10.62 -26.29
CA THR A 623 -3.08 9.44 -25.85
C THR A 623 -3.28 9.07 -24.37
N VAL A 624 -3.93 9.93 -23.59
CA VAL A 624 -4.27 9.74 -22.17
C VAL A 624 -5.76 9.43 -21.98
N LEU A 625 -6.62 10.16 -22.70
CA LEU A 625 -8.07 9.96 -22.72
C LEU A 625 -8.56 9.99 -24.17
N GLU A 626 -8.88 8.82 -24.71
CA GLU A 626 -9.59 8.69 -25.98
C GLU A 626 -11.04 9.16 -25.79
N ARG A 627 -11.35 10.33 -26.32
CA ARG A 627 -12.62 11.05 -26.07
C ARG A 627 -13.81 10.38 -26.74
N ASP A 628 -13.58 9.65 -27.83
CA ASP A 628 -14.58 8.82 -28.53
C ASP A 628 -15.09 7.65 -27.68
N LEU A 629 -14.23 7.08 -26.82
CA LEU A 629 -14.52 5.90 -26.01
C LEU A 629 -14.83 6.19 -24.54
N TYR A 630 -14.28 7.27 -23.97
CA TYR A 630 -14.20 7.43 -22.51
C TYR A 630 -14.61 8.82 -21.98
N HIS A 631 -15.12 9.73 -22.82
CA HIS A 631 -15.56 11.06 -22.36
C HIS A 631 -17.07 11.28 -22.55
N ALA A 632 -17.81 11.51 -21.46
CA ALA A 632 -19.26 11.75 -21.45
C ALA A 632 -19.59 12.97 -20.58
N PRO A 633 -19.48 14.21 -21.11
CA PRO A 633 -19.67 15.45 -20.36
C PRO A 633 -20.94 15.48 -19.49
N GLY A 634 -20.78 15.82 -18.22
CA GLY A 634 -21.87 15.98 -17.25
C GLY A 634 -22.57 14.70 -16.78
N ALA A 635 -22.20 13.51 -17.27
CA ALA A 635 -22.85 12.24 -16.89
C ALA A 635 -21.99 11.42 -15.91
N LEU A 636 -22.57 11.04 -14.76
CA LEU A 636 -21.98 9.99 -13.93
C LEU A 636 -22.03 8.65 -14.68
N SER A 637 -20.88 8.02 -14.87
CA SER A 637 -20.73 6.77 -15.62
C SER A 637 -19.69 5.89 -14.96
N LEU A 638 -19.90 4.57 -14.99
CA LEU A 638 -18.88 3.61 -14.53
C LEU A 638 -17.73 3.47 -15.53
N THR A 639 -17.95 3.82 -16.81
CA THR A 639 -17.01 3.57 -17.92
C THR A 639 -16.49 4.84 -18.59
N HIS A 640 -17.05 6.01 -18.31
CA HIS A 640 -16.66 7.30 -18.91
C HIS A 640 -16.32 8.33 -17.84
N SER A 641 -15.37 9.22 -18.15
CA SER A 641 -15.10 10.43 -17.40
C SER A 641 -16.05 11.55 -17.86
N TYR A 642 -16.55 12.38 -16.94
CA TYR A 642 -17.37 13.55 -17.30
C TYR A 642 -16.56 14.83 -17.55
N THR A 643 -15.23 14.72 -17.45
CA THR A 643 -14.27 15.79 -17.70
C THR A 643 -13.02 15.23 -18.39
N ASP A 644 -12.43 16.00 -19.28
CA ASP A 644 -11.17 15.68 -19.95
C ASP A 644 -9.99 16.53 -19.42
N GLN A 645 -10.19 17.26 -18.32
CA GLN A 645 -9.19 18.15 -17.75
C GLN A 645 -8.21 17.41 -16.83
N GLY A 646 -6.93 17.79 -16.87
CA GLY A 646 -5.86 17.23 -16.04
C GLY A 646 -4.59 18.08 -16.04
N GLY A 647 -3.80 17.96 -14.97
CA GLY A 647 -2.43 18.48 -14.90
C GLY A 647 -1.42 17.43 -15.36
N HIS A 648 -1.40 17.10 -16.65
CA HIS A 648 -0.60 15.99 -17.17
C HIS A 648 0.92 16.29 -17.22
N VAL A 649 1.76 15.27 -16.98
CA VAL A 649 3.23 15.33 -17.08
C VAL A 649 3.75 14.35 -18.14
N PRO A 650 4.40 14.84 -19.22
CA PRO A 650 5.15 13.99 -20.13
C PRO A 650 6.32 13.29 -19.43
N VAL A 651 6.37 11.97 -19.54
CA VAL A 651 7.36 11.10 -18.88
C VAL A 651 8.71 11.17 -19.62
N PRO A 652 9.83 11.51 -18.95
CA PRO A 652 11.14 11.55 -19.62
C PRO A 652 11.65 10.17 -20.06
N GLU A 653 12.32 10.11 -21.22
CA GLU A 653 13.06 8.93 -21.69
C GLU A 653 14.48 8.82 -21.09
N GLY A 654 14.90 9.81 -20.30
CA GLY A 654 16.26 9.97 -19.78
C GLY A 654 17.05 11.08 -20.49
N PRO A 655 18.36 11.20 -20.25
CA PRO A 655 19.18 10.36 -19.38
C PRO A 655 18.89 10.57 -17.88
N TYR A 656 19.04 9.51 -17.09
CA TYR A 656 18.79 9.51 -15.64
C TYR A 656 20.07 9.80 -14.84
N GLY A 657 20.82 10.83 -15.25
CA GLY A 657 22.12 11.14 -14.65
C GLY A 657 23.10 9.97 -14.70
N ASP A 658 23.66 9.59 -13.56
CA ASP A 658 24.64 8.51 -13.44
C ASP A 658 24.03 7.09 -13.51
N ALA A 659 22.69 6.96 -13.45
CA ALA A 659 21.99 5.67 -13.49
C ALA A 659 22.07 5.04 -14.90
N ARG A 660 22.96 4.05 -15.07
CA ARG A 660 23.26 3.38 -16.35
C ARG A 660 22.22 2.31 -16.73
N ILE A 661 20.97 2.75 -16.95
CA ILE A 661 19.85 1.88 -17.30
C ILE A 661 19.87 1.54 -18.81
N VAL A 662 20.10 0.26 -19.13
CA VAL A 662 20.10 -0.24 -20.51
C VAL A 662 18.70 -0.17 -21.17
N PRO A 663 18.58 0.03 -22.50
CA PRO A 663 17.30 0.30 -23.16
C PRO A 663 16.21 -0.75 -22.91
N VAL A 664 16.56 -2.05 -22.96
CA VAL A 664 15.61 -3.16 -22.69
C VAL A 664 15.03 -3.11 -21.28
N ARG A 665 15.81 -2.65 -20.29
CA ARG A 665 15.33 -2.48 -18.91
C ARG A 665 14.55 -1.17 -18.74
N ARG A 666 14.89 -0.09 -19.45
CA ARG A 666 14.06 1.13 -19.49
C ARG A 666 12.67 0.83 -20.07
N ALA A 667 12.60 0.06 -21.14
CA ALA A 667 11.35 -0.40 -21.74
C ALA A 667 10.53 -1.34 -20.83
N ALA A 668 11.15 -1.92 -19.80
CA ALA A 668 10.52 -2.79 -18.81
C ALA A 668 10.00 -2.07 -17.55
N MET A 669 10.31 -0.78 -17.35
CA MET A 669 9.88 0.02 -16.19
C MET A 669 8.43 0.51 -16.31
N ASP A 670 7.80 0.88 -15.19
CA ASP A 670 6.58 1.72 -15.21
C ASP A 670 6.94 3.20 -15.39
N ASP A 671 6.03 3.98 -15.96
CA ASP A 671 6.21 5.42 -16.17
C ASP A 671 6.42 6.20 -14.86
N THR A 672 5.80 5.74 -13.77
CA THR A 672 6.00 6.20 -12.39
C THR A 672 7.47 6.08 -11.96
N GLN A 673 8.10 4.95 -12.30
CA GLN A 673 9.50 4.67 -12.01
C GLN A 673 10.43 5.53 -12.87
N ARG A 674 10.11 5.70 -14.16
CA ARG A 674 10.88 6.54 -15.11
C ARG A 674 10.87 8.01 -14.69
N LEU A 675 9.72 8.54 -14.26
CA LEU A 675 9.61 9.90 -13.76
C LEU A 675 10.41 10.10 -12.46
N ALA A 676 10.32 9.17 -11.50
CA ALA A 676 11.08 9.26 -10.25
C ALA A 676 12.60 9.23 -10.47
N LEU A 677 13.08 8.39 -11.40
CA LEU A 677 14.50 8.34 -11.80
C LEU A 677 15.00 9.65 -12.41
N ALA A 678 14.15 10.36 -13.17
CA ALA A 678 14.48 11.68 -13.72
C ALA A 678 14.56 12.76 -12.63
N VAL A 679 13.60 12.81 -11.70
CA VAL A 679 13.61 13.76 -10.57
C VAL A 679 14.79 13.48 -9.62
N ALA A 680 15.21 12.23 -9.46
CA ALA A 680 16.40 11.90 -8.67
C ALA A 680 17.72 12.30 -9.36
N ALA A 681 17.76 12.27 -10.69
CA ALA A 681 18.89 12.80 -11.44
C ALA A 681 19.05 14.31 -11.21
N GLU A 682 17.93 15.05 -11.11
CA GLU A 682 17.92 16.46 -10.72
C GLU A 682 18.37 16.67 -9.27
N LEU A 683 17.82 15.88 -8.34
CA LEU A 683 18.10 15.93 -6.89
C LEU A 683 19.61 15.84 -6.60
N PHE A 684 20.27 14.82 -7.15
CA PHE A 684 21.70 14.59 -6.91
C PHE A 684 22.62 15.53 -7.74
N GLN A 685 22.12 16.12 -8.84
CA GLN A 685 22.88 17.08 -9.66
C GLN A 685 22.69 18.55 -9.26
N GLY A 686 21.87 18.87 -8.26
CA GLY A 686 21.61 20.27 -7.85
C GLY A 686 20.69 21.05 -8.80
N ARG A 687 19.90 20.38 -9.64
CA ARG A 687 19.01 21.02 -10.64
C ARG A 687 17.71 21.55 -10.01
N GLY A 688 17.87 22.34 -8.96
CA GLY A 688 16.84 23.14 -8.27
C GLY A 688 17.37 24.49 -7.80
N GLY A 689 18.48 24.96 -8.38
CA GLY A 689 19.18 26.17 -7.96
C GLY A 689 19.85 26.06 -6.59
N HIS A 690 20.19 24.85 -6.15
CA HIS A 690 20.90 24.56 -4.89
C HIS A 690 22.21 23.80 -5.17
N ALA A 691 23.08 23.68 -4.18
CA ALA A 691 24.32 22.91 -4.29
C ALA A 691 24.05 21.46 -4.74
N ALA A 692 24.89 20.94 -5.63
CA ALA A 692 24.81 19.53 -6.02
C ALA A 692 25.29 18.64 -4.87
N ARG A 693 24.49 17.63 -4.48
CA ARG A 693 24.89 16.58 -3.53
C ARG A 693 24.85 15.23 -4.24
N PRO A 694 25.93 14.82 -4.94
CA PRO A 694 25.95 13.57 -5.69
C PRO A 694 25.70 12.35 -4.79
N ALA A 695 25.00 11.35 -5.30
CA ALA A 695 24.68 10.12 -4.56
C ALA A 695 25.93 9.41 -4.00
N GLY A 696 27.04 9.39 -4.74
CA GLY A 696 28.33 8.84 -4.29
C GLY A 696 29.05 9.65 -3.20
N GLY A 697 28.50 10.80 -2.81
CA GLY A 697 28.92 11.60 -1.65
C GLY A 697 28.01 11.43 -0.43
N LEU A 698 27.15 10.41 -0.42
CA LEU A 698 26.35 10.01 0.74
C LEU A 698 27.02 8.82 1.43
N ALA A 699 27.33 8.99 2.72
CA ALA A 699 27.96 7.98 3.55
C ALA A 699 26.99 7.54 4.67
N GLY A 700 27.31 6.40 5.31
CA GLY A 700 26.43 5.79 6.31
C GLY A 700 25.30 4.99 5.69
N ARG A 701 24.29 4.68 6.50
CA ARG A 701 23.11 3.88 6.10
C ARG A 701 21.97 4.82 5.77
N GLY A 702 21.09 4.42 4.86
CA GLY A 702 19.97 5.24 4.44
C GLY A 702 18.61 4.56 4.49
N ILE A 703 17.61 5.33 4.11
CA ILE A 703 16.27 4.85 3.77
C ILE A 703 15.75 5.62 2.54
N VAL A 704 15.10 4.92 1.62
CA VAL A 704 14.41 5.52 0.47
C VAL A 704 12.93 5.19 0.61
N ALA A 705 12.11 6.12 1.10
CA ALA A 705 10.66 5.92 1.23
C ALA A 705 9.92 6.83 0.24
N ILE A 706 9.14 6.24 -0.66
CA ILE A 706 8.45 6.98 -1.72
C ILE A 706 6.95 6.76 -1.61
N GLY A 707 6.20 7.86 -1.50
CA GLY A 707 4.75 7.87 -1.61
C GLY A 707 4.29 7.50 -3.02
N THR A 708 3.59 6.38 -3.18
CA THR A 708 3.11 5.86 -4.47
C THR A 708 1.82 5.05 -4.29
N ASN A 709 1.08 4.83 -5.36
CA ASN A 709 0.04 3.82 -5.48
C ASN A 709 0.69 2.41 -5.42
N LEU A 710 0.19 1.48 -4.61
CA LEU A 710 0.76 0.12 -4.49
C LEU A 710 0.30 -0.86 -5.59
N GLY A 711 -0.43 -0.36 -6.60
CA GLY A 711 -0.57 -1.05 -7.88
C GLY A 711 -0.07 -0.14 -9.01
N LEU A 712 0.96 -0.57 -9.75
CA LEU A 712 1.48 0.22 -10.87
C LEU A 712 0.64 0.02 -12.15
N THR A 713 0.68 1.02 -13.05
CA THR A 713 -0.12 1.02 -14.27
C THR A 713 0.32 -0.08 -15.24
N ARG A 714 1.62 -0.39 -15.33
CA ARG A 714 2.14 -1.50 -16.12
C ARG A 714 1.52 -2.84 -15.72
N GLU A 715 1.51 -3.17 -14.43
CA GLU A 715 0.96 -4.44 -13.94
C GLU A 715 -0.53 -4.57 -14.27
N ARG A 716 -1.30 -3.52 -13.94
CA ARG A 716 -2.75 -3.46 -14.19
C ARG A 716 -3.09 -3.60 -15.67
N ARG A 717 -2.31 -2.95 -16.55
CA ARG A 717 -2.49 -3.00 -18.02
C ARG A 717 -2.08 -4.36 -18.60
N ALA A 718 -1.01 -4.97 -18.08
CA ALA A 718 -0.59 -6.30 -18.49
C ALA A 718 -1.64 -7.36 -18.07
N HIS A 719 -2.12 -7.31 -16.82
CA HIS A 719 -3.23 -8.18 -16.37
C HIS A 719 -4.46 -8.02 -17.27
N ALA A 720 -4.93 -6.78 -17.45
CA ALA A 720 -6.13 -6.49 -18.24
C ALA A 720 -6.05 -7.05 -19.67
N ARG A 721 -4.90 -6.88 -20.33
CA ARG A 721 -4.66 -7.42 -21.67
C ARG A 721 -4.60 -8.95 -21.72
N ALA A 722 -4.00 -9.59 -20.71
CA ALA A 722 -3.97 -11.05 -20.61
C ALA A 722 -5.38 -11.64 -20.44
N VAL A 723 -6.20 -11.04 -19.56
CA VAL A 723 -7.60 -11.43 -19.34
C VAL A 723 -8.45 -11.25 -20.59
N LEU A 724 -8.37 -10.09 -21.24
CA LEU A 724 -9.17 -9.81 -22.45
C LEU A 724 -8.80 -10.76 -23.60
N ARG A 725 -7.51 -11.10 -23.76
CA ARG A 725 -7.05 -12.08 -24.76
C ARG A 725 -7.48 -13.51 -24.43
N ALA A 726 -7.55 -13.90 -23.16
CA ALA A 726 -8.12 -15.19 -22.76
C ALA A 726 -9.62 -15.30 -23.13
N TRP A 727 -10.33 -14.18 -23.17
CA TRP A 727 -11.74 -14.12 -23.60
C TRP A 727 -11.95 -14.08 -25.13
N ASP A 728 -10.91 -14.18 -25.98
CA ASP A 728 -11.07 -14.33 -27.44
C ASP A 728 -12.05 -15.46 -27.80
N GLY A 729 -12.07 -16.55 -27.02
CA GLY A 729 -13.07 -17.62 -27.15
C GLY A 729 -14.49 -17.11 -26.92
N ALA A 730 -14.73 -16.54 -25.74
CA ALA A 730 -16.03 -16.03 -25.29
C ALA A 730 -16.60 -14.88 -26.15
N VAL A 731 -15.76 -14.18 -26.94
CA VAL A 731 -16.22 -13.21 -27.95
C VAL A 731 -16.96 -13.90 -29.10
N ALA A 732 -16.57 -15.11 -29.50
CA ALA A 732 -17.30 -15.87 -30.52
C ALA A 732 -18.68 -16.34 -30.04
N ASP A 733 -18.92 -16.34 -28.72
CA ASP A 733 -20.16 -16.77 -28.06
C ASP A 733 -21.01 -15.58 -27.58
N LEU A 734 -20.83 -14.40 -28.20
CA LEU A 734 -21.73 -13.25 -28.05
C LEU A 734 -22.98 -13.49 -28.91
N THR A 735 -24.17 -13.24 -28.35
CA THR A 735 -25.45 -13.50 -29.02
C THR A 735 -25.61 -12.69 -30.31
N ALA A 736 -25.06 -11.47 -30.35
CA ALA A 736 -25.00 -10.67 -31.57
C ALA A 736 -24.23 -11.36 -32.72
N LEU A 737 -23.38 -12.36 -32.45
CA LEU A 737 -22.54 -13.03 -33.45
C LEU A 737 -23.01 -14.47 -33.78
N ASP A 738 -24.17 -14.92 -33.29
CA ASP A 738 -24.68 -16.28 -33.56
C ASP A 738 -25.03 -16.55 -35.03
N GLY A 739 -25.22 -15.51 -35.84
CA GLY A 739 -25.35 -15.64 -37.29
C GLY A 739 -24.04 -15.96 -38.04
N LEU A 740 -22.88 -16.01 -37.36
CA LEU A 740 -21.60 -16.35 -37.98
C LEU A 740 -21.34 -17.87 -38.01
N SER A 741 -20.88 -18.36 -39.16
CA SER A 741 -20.42 -19.74 -39.32
C SER A 741 -19.16 -20.03 -38.48
N PRO A 742 -18.85 -21.29 -38.14
CA PRO A 742 -17.69 -21.66 -37.33
C PRO A 742 -16.36 -21.14 -37.90
N GLU A 743 -16.23 -21.09 -39.22
CA GLU A 743 -15.04 -20.60 -39.93
C GLU A 743 -14.90 -19.09 -39.77
N ARG A 744 -16.00 -18.33 -39.85
CA ARG A 744 -16.00 -16.87 -39.62
C ARG A 744 -15.80 -16.54 -38.14
N LYS A 745 -16.37 -17.33 -37.21
CA LYS A 745 -16.06 -17.26 -35.76
C LYS A 745 -14.60 -17.64 -35.47
N ALA A 746 -13.95 -18.50 -36.26
CA ALA A 746 -12.51 -18.79 -36.14
C ALA A 746 -11.64 -17.66 -36.70
N ALA A 747 -11.97 -17.13 -37.88
CA ALA A 747 -11.27 -16.02 -38.52
C ALA A 747 -11.35 -14.72 -37.70
N LEU A 748 -12.51 -14.41 -37.11
CA LEU A 748 -12.68 -13.32 -36.14
C LEU A 748 -11.69 -13.43 -34.97
N ARG A 749 -11.57 -14.62 -34.37
CA ARG A 749 -10.65 -14.87 -33.25
C ARG A 749 -9.18 -14.77 -33.66
N THR A 750 -8.82 -15.08 -34.91
CA THR A 750 -7.46 -14.86 -35.42
C THR A 750 -7.20 -13.38 -35.63
N ALA A 751 -8.11 -12.65 -36.29
CA ALA A 751 -7.99 -11.20 -36.47
C ALA A 751 -7.87 -10.45 -35.12
N LEU A 752 -8.55 -10.92 -34.07
CA LEU A 752 -8.40 -10.39 -32.71
C LEU A 752 -7.02 -10.66 -32.11
N ARG A 753 -6.46 -11.87 -32.24
CA ARG A 753 -5.09 -12.17 -31.79
C ARG A 753 -4.01 -11.38 -32.53
N ASP A 754 -4.26 -11.05 -33.81
CA ASP A 754 -3.32 -10.32 -34.66
C ASP A 754 -3.37 -8.80 -34.40
N THR A 755 -4.54 -8.26 -34.04
CA THR A 755 -4.74 -6.82 -33.77
C THR A 755 -4.61 -6.44 -32.29
N TRP A 756 -4.90 -7.36 -31.37
CA TRP A 756 -4.67 -7.22 -29.93
C TRP A 756 -3.37 -7.95 -29.57
N PRO A 757 -2.21 -7.26 -29.64
CA PRO A 757 -0.90 -7.91 -29.54
C PRO A 757 -0.75 -8.66 -28.21
N PRO A 758 0.10 -9.72 -28.18
CA PRO A 758 0.40 -10.41 -26.95
C PRO A 758 0.85 -9.42 -25.88
N THR A 759 0.53 -9.74 -24.64
CA THR A 759 1.04 -9.01 -23.48
C THR A 759 2.56 -8.98 -23.47
N ASP A 760 3.12 -7.97 -22.80
CA ASP A 760 4.39 -8.10 -22.09
C ASP A 760 4.20 -9.17 -20.99
N GLU A 761 4.10 -10.44 -21.38
CA GLU A 761 4.29 -11.54 -20.46
C GLU A 761 5.71 -11.37 -19.89
N PRO A 762 5.89 -11.38 -18.55
CA PRO A 762 7.19 -11.17 -17.94
C PRO A 762 8.07 -12.43 -18.03
N THR A 763 8.27 -12.89 -19.27
CA THR A 763 9.24 -13.88 -19.73
C THR A 763 10.68 -13.41 -19.51
N SER A 764 10.91 -12.09 -19.44
CA SER A 764 12.19 -11.53 -19.01
C SER A 764 12.20 -11.20 -17.51
N PRO A 765 13.28 -11.52 -16.77
CA PRO A 765 13.41 -11.19 -15.35
C PRO A 765 13.33 -9.69 -15.00
N ALA A 766 13.36 -8.79 -15.98
CA ALA A 766 13.25 -7.35 -15.78
C ALA A 766 11.80 -6.83 -15.85
N ALA A 767 10.88 -7.55 -16.51
CA ALA A 767 9.51 -7.08 -16.72
C ALA A 767 8.67 -7.03 -15.44
N LEU A 768 8.91 -7.92 -14.47
CA LEU A 768 8.29 -7.84 -13.15
C LEU A 768 8.80 -6.63 -12.33
N ASP A 769 10.01 -6.12 -12.58
CA ASP A 769 10.54 -4.95 -11.87
C ASP A 769 9.65 -3.72 -12.11
N GLY A 770 9.08 -3.61 -13.32
CA GLY A 770 8.09 -2.58 -13.68
C GLY A 770 6.69 -2.79 -13.11
N CYS A 771 6.41 -3.90 -12.45
CA CYS A 771 5.14 -4.10 -11.74
C CYS A 771 5.20 -3.65 -10.27
N LEU A 772 6.40 -3.68 -9.67
CA LEU A 772 6.61 -3.45 -8.24
C LEU A 772 6.54 -1.96 -7.89
N ALA A 773 5.63 -1.56 -6.99
CA ALA A 773 5.45 -0.17 -6.55
C ALA A 773 6.59 0.30 -5.63
N GLY A 774 7.00 -0.53 -4.67
CA GLY A 774 8.27 -0.40 -3.94
C GLY A 774 9.49 -0.47 -4.85
N GLY A 775 9.31 -0.92 -6.10
CA GLY A 775 10.29 -0.83 -7.18
C GLY A 775 10.71 0.60 -7.52
N VAL A 776 9.86 1.61 -7.27
CA VAL A 776 10.24 3.03 -7.41
C VAL A 776 11.39 3.35 -6.44
N ALA A 777 11.22 3.02 -5.15
CA ALA A 777 12.24 3.20 -4.13
C ALA A 777 13.47 2.30 -4.35
N ALA A 778 13.27 1.07 -4.83
CA ALA A 778 14.36 0.14 -5.08
C ALA A 778 15.21 0.52 -6.29
N LEU A 779 14.65 1.11 -7.35
CA LEU A 779 15.44 1.72 -8.43
C LEU A 779 16.26 2.91 -7.90
N LEU A 780 15.64 3.67 -7.00
CA LEU A 780 16.22 4.64 -6.06
C LEU A 780 17.60 4.23 -5.56
N ALA A 781 17.56 3.22 -4.69
CA ALA A 781 18.73 2.70 -3.98
C ALA A 781 19.70 1.96 -4.90
N ASN A 782 19.19 1.08 -5.78
CA ASN A 782 20.04 0.22 -6.61
C ASN A 782 20.85 1.00 -7.66
N GLU A 783 20.23 1.89 -8.44
CA GLU A 783 20.92 2.51 -9.59
C GLU A 783 21.89 3.64 -9.17
N TYR A 784 21.57 4.36 -8.10
CA TYR A 784 22.45 5.38 -7.50
C TYR A 784 23.43 4.82 -6.45
N ARG A 785 23.40 3.50 -6.19
CA ARG A 785 24.27 2.74 -5.28
C ARG A 785 24.23 3.17 -3.81
N LEU A 786 23.03 3.43 -3.27
CA LEU A 786 22.83 3.82 -1.88
C LEU A 786 22.67 2.57 -0.98
N ASP A 787 23.44 2.42 0.11
CA ASP A 787 23.11 1.47 1.20
C ASP A 787 21.90 2.01 1.97
N ALA A 788 20.75 1.99 1.31
CA ALA A 788 19.52 2.61 1.79
C ALA A 788 18.34 1.68 1.56
N VAL A 789 17.58 1.39 2.61
CA VAL A 789 16.46 0.45 2.55
C VAL A 789 15.30 1.06 1.73
N PRO A 790 14.87 0.43 0.62
CA PRO A 790 13.79 0.93 -0.21
C PRO A 790 12.41 0.55 0.31
N LEU A 791 11.45 1.47 0.15
CA LEU A 791 10.08 1.37 0.62
C LEU A 791 9.10 2.14 -0.29
N GLY A 792 8.05 1.48 -0.75
CA GLY A 792 6.83 2.13 -1.24
C GLY A 792 5.85 2.38 -0.08
N VAL A 793 5.23 3.57 -0.02
CA VAL A 793 4.25 3.94 1.01
C VAL A 793 2.96 4.42 0.35
N GLU A 794 1.80 3.96 0.82
CA GLU A 794 0.50 4.50 0.42
C GLU A 794 -0.34 4.91 1.64
N ALA A 795 -0.70 6.19 1.68
CA ALA A 795 -1.60 6.82 2.64
C ALA A 795 -2.62 7.70 1.87
N ALA A 796 -3.14 7.16 0.77
CA ALA A 796 -3.96 7.87 -0.21
C ALA A 796 -3.32 9.20 -0.64
N CYS A 797 -4.00 10.32 -0.44
CA CYS A 797 -3.52 11.65 -0.80
C CYS A 797 -2.40 12.18 0.13
N ALA A 798 -2.09 11.46 1.21
CA ALA A 798 -1.05 11.81 2.18
C ALA A 798 0.26 11.00 2.02
N SER A 799 0.35 10.09 1.03
CA SER A 799 1.49 9.15 0.86
C SER A 799 2.87 9.78 0.95
N SER A 800 3.11 10.94 0.33
CA SER A 800 4.40 11.65 0.41
C SER A 800 4.73 12.22 1.79
N LEU A 801 3.73 12.60 2.60
CA LEU A 801 3.95 13.03 3.98
C LEU A 801 4.06 11.83 4.94
N ALA A 802 3.42 10.71 4.63
CA ALA A 802 3.62 9.44 5.34
C ALA A 802 5.03 8.86 5.09
N ALA A 803 5.52 8.91 3.86
CA ALA A 803 6.89 8.55 3.52
C ALA A 803 7.92 9.46 4.23
N LEU A 804 7.64 10.76 4.32
CA LEU A 804 8.44 11.73 5.08
C LEU A 804 8.47 11.40 6.59
N ASP A 805 7.34 11.05 7.19
CA ASP A 805 7.24 10.65 8.60
C ASP A 805 8.05 9.38 8.91
N VAL A 806 8.06 8.39 8.01
CA VAL A 806 8.90 7.19 8.10
C VAL A 806 10.40 7.58 8.06
N CYS A 807 10.81 8.42 7.10
CA CYS A 807 12.19 8.88 6.97
C CYS A 807 12.66 9.71 8.17
N VAL A 808 11.85 10.66 8.64
CA VAL A 808 12.12 11.48 9.84
C VAL A 808 12.19 10.61 11.10
N GLY A 809 11.37 9.56 11.19
CA GLY A 809 11.45 8.55 12.23
C GLY A 809 12.82 7.87 12.29
N ALA A 810 13.27 7.32 11.15
CA ALA A 810 14.55 6.60 11.04
C ALA A 810 15.78 7.50 11.33
N LEU A 811 15.78 8.74 10.80
CA LEU A 811 16.82 9.72 11.07
C LEU A 811 16.91 10.07 12.57
N ARG A 812 15.77 10.30 13.23
CA ARG A 812 15.68 10.59 14.68
C ARG A 812 15.96 9.37 15.58
N GLN A 813 16.18 8.19 15.01
CA GLN A 813 16.51 6.95 15.73
C GLN A 813 17.98 6.51 15.57
N GLY A 814 18.73 7.12 14.64
CA GLY A 814 20.07 6.63 14.28
C GLY A 814 20.05 5.30 13.51
N THR A 815 18.90 4.89 12.96
CA THR A 815 18.77 3.71 12.10
C THR A 815 19.10 4.04 10.64
N ALA A 816 18.83 5.28 10.23
CA ALA A 816 19.35 5.90 9.02
C ALA A 816 20.17 7.16 9.36
N ASP A 817 21.12 7.48 8.49
CA ASP A 817 22.07 8.60 8.57
C ASP A 817 21.76 9.66 7.50
N PHE A 818 21.22 9.23 6.36
CA PHE A 818 20.52 10.06 5.37
C PHE A 818 19.19 9.42 4.96
N ALA A 819 18.27 10.19 4.37
CA ALA A 819 17.05 9.65 3.80
C ALA A 819 16.66 10.34 2.48
N VAL A 820 16.22 9.57 1.49
CA VAL A 820 15.54 10.10 0.30
C VAL A 820 14.05 9.87 0.51
N THR A 821 13.25 10.93 0.41
CA THR A 821 11.80 10.85 0.58
C THR A 821 11.04 11.65 -0.46
N GLY A 822 9.72 11.47 -0.51
CA GLY A 822 8.83 12.23 -1.37
C GLY A 822 7.69 11.37 -1.90
N GLY A 823 7.29 11.59 -3.15
CA GLY A 823 6.25 10.79 -3.79
C GLY A 823 6.13 11.06 -5.28
N VAL A 824 5.44 10.15 -5.96
CA VAL A 824 5.17 10.17 -7.40
C VAL A 824 3.82 9.51 -7.68
N GLU A 825 3.01 10.13 -8.54
CA GLU A 825 1.88 9.45 -9.18
C GLU A 825 1.57 10.08 -10.54
N LEU A 826 1.13 9.23 -11.47
CA LEU A 826 0.63 9.60 -12.79
C LEU A 826 -0.85 9.22 -12.83
N ALA A 827 -1.71 10.15 -12.43
CA ALA A 827 -3.13 9.92 -12.22
C ALA A 827 -4.02 10.54 -13.32
N CYS A 828 -3.44 11.30 -14.24
CA CYS A 828 -4.04 11.61 -15.53
C CYS A 828 -3.98 10.35 -16.40
N THR A 829 -4.88 9.40 -16.13
CA THR A 829 -5.07 8.17 -16.92
C THR A 829 -6.54 7.97 -17.23
N THR A 830 -6.86 7.33 -18.36
CA THR A 830 -8.22 6.90 -18.71
C THR A 830 -8.94 6.25 -17.51
N ARG A 831 -8.21 5.37 -16.81
CA ARG A 831 -8.69 4.56 -15.69
C ARG A 831 -9.09 5.42 -14.49
N ASP A 832 -8.15 6.22 -13.99
CA ASP A 832 -8.35 6.94 -12.73
C ASP A 832 -9.27 8.16 -12.91
N MET A 833 -9.31 8.75 -14.12
CA MET A 833 -10.30 9.77 -14.50
C MET A 833 -11.73 9.22 -14.50
N VAL A 834 -11.94 8.04 -15.09
CA VAL A 834 -13.24 7.34 -15.07
C VAL A 834 -13.63 6.94 -13.64
N LEU A 835 -12.71 6.35 -12.85
CA LEU A 835 -13.01 5.90 -11.49
C LEU A 835 -13.31 7.06 -10.52
N CYS A 836 -12.63 8.21 -10.65
CA CYS A 836 -12.97 9.40 -9.87
C CYS A 836 -14.26 10.07 -10.36
N SER A 837 -14.59 9.98 -11.65
CA SER A 837 -15.88 10.44 -12.19
C SER A 837 -17.05 9.56 -11.71
N ALA A 838 -16.89 8.23 -11.68
CA ALA A 838 -17.90 7.30 -11.20
C ALA A 838 -18.33 7.57 -9.75
N LEU A 839 -17.43 8.13 -8.93
CA LEU A 839 -17.66 8.51 -7.53
C LEU A 839 -17.99 10.01 -7.34
N GLY A 840 -18.04 10.80 -8.42
CA GLY A 840 -18.37 12.23 -8.37
C GLY A 840 -17.31 13.12 -7.70
N LEU A 841 -16.03 12.74 -7.76
CA LEU A 841 -14.93 13.45 -7.08
C LEU A 841 -14.34 14.60 -7.90
N LEU A 842 -14.51 14.58 -9.23
CA LEU A 842 -13.88 15.54 -10.13
C LEU A 842 -14.73 16.81 -10.33
N SER A 843 -14.08 17.95 -10.52
CA SER A 843 -14.75 19.20 -10.90
C SER A 843 -15.36 19.11 -12.29
N HIS A 844 -16.56 19.68 -12.46
CA HIS A 844 -17.19 19.84 -13.77
C HIS A 844 -16.69 21.09 -14.52
N SER A 845 -15.81 21.91 -13.93
CA SER A 845 -15.36 23.17 -14.56
C SER A 845 -13.89 23.55 -14.34
N ARG A 846 -13.39 23.59 -13.09
CA ARG A 846 -12.00 23.95 -12.75
C ARG A 846 -11.64 23.57 -11.32
N ASN A 847 -10.42 23.12 -11.09
CA ASN A 847 -9.86 22.98 -9.75
C ASN A 847 -9.65 24.37 -9.09
N ALA A 848 -10.56 24.80 -8.21
CA ALA A 848 -10.51 26.10 -7.54
C ALA A 848 -10.66 25.98 -6.00
N PRO A 849 -9.58 25.64 -5.27
CA PRO A 849 -9.61 25.55 -3.81
C PRO A 849 -10.08 26.86 -3.17
N PHE A 850 -10.94 26.73 -2.14
CA PHE A 850 -11.52 27.82 -1.35
C PHE A 850 -12.50 28.76 -2.10
N ASP A 851 -12.78 28.51 -3.38
CA ASP A 851 -13.73 29.31 -4.17
C ASP A 851 -15.20 28.93 -3.88
N ARG A 852 -16.11 29.89 -4.05
CA ARG A 852 -17.56 29.66 -3.88
C ARG A 852 -18.12 28.61 -4.84
N GLU A 853 -17.57 28.54 -6.06
CA GLU A 853 -18.01 27.59 -7.10
C GLU A 853 -17.21 26.28 -7.09
N ALA A 854 -16.34 26.05 -6.09
CA ALA A 854 -15.55 24.84 -5.97
C ALA A 854 -16.45 23.60 -5.81
N ASP A 855 -16.38 22.65 -6.73
CA ASP A 855 -17.29 21.50 -6.83
C ASP A 855 -16.58 20.13 -6.74
N GLY A 856 -15.29 20.08 -7.03
CA GLY A 856 -14.43 18.89 -6.98
C GLY A 856 -12.98 19.25 -7.30
N PHE A 857 -12.12 18.25 -7.46
CA PHE A 857 -10.73 18.46 -7.91
C PHE A 857 -10.54 18.10 -9.40
N THR A 858 -9.42 18.49 -10.00
CA THR A 858 -9.00 17.98 -11.31
C THR A 858 -7.76 17.11 -11.11
N PRO A 859 -7.62 15.92 -11.74
CA PRO A 859 -6.44 15.08 -11.53
C PRO A 859 -5.16 15.79 -11.96
N GLY A 860 -4.04 15.41 -11.35
CA GLY A 860 -2.72 15.90 -11.70
C GLY A 860 -1.69 14.79 -11.67
N ASP A 861 -0.62 14.99 -12.43
CA ASP A 861 0.57 14.15 -12.43
C ASP A 861 1.73 14.88 -11.74
N GLY A 862 2.62 14.12 -11.13
CA GLY A 862 3.92 14.67 -10.75
C GLY A 862 4.75 13.79 -9.83
N CYS A 863 5.98 14.25 -9.61
CA CYS A 863 6.92 13.69 -8.67
C CYS A 863 7.65 14.83 -7.94
N GLY A 864 7.85 14.71 -6.64
CA GLY A 864 8.71 15.61 -5.88
C GLY A 864 9.48 14.83 -4.82
N LEU A 865 10.81 14.99 -4.81
CA LEU A 865 11.76 14.27 -3.97
C LEU A 865 12.61 15.24 -3.13
N PHE A 866 13.02 14.77 -1.97
CA PHE A 866 13.84 15.50 -1.00
C PHE A 866 14.94 14.59 -0.44
N LEU A 867 16.14 15.14 -0.26
CA LEU A 867 17.21 14.51 0.50
C LEU A 867 17.23 15.11 1.91
N LEU A 868 17.26 14.26 2.92
CA LEU A 868 17.13 14.62 4.32
C LEU A 868 18.28 14.07 5.16
N LYS A 869 18.68 14.82 6.19
CA LYS A 869 19.63 14.41 7.23
C LYS A 869 19.20 14.95 8.60
N ARG A 870 19.78 14.41 9.67
CA ARG A 870 19.82 15.11 10.97
C ARG A 870 20.42 16.51 10.77
N TYR A 871 19.95 17.49 11.54
CA TYR A 871 20.37 18.88 11.40
C TYR A 871 21.86 19.06 11.74
N GLU A 872 22.34 18.44 12.81
CA GLU A 872 23.76 18.52 13.16
C GLU A 872 24.65 17.76 12.16
N ASP A 873 24.19 16.62 11.63
CA ASP A 873 24.90 15.88 10.57
C ASP A 873 24.97 16.67 9.26
N ALA A 874 23.94 17.45 8.92
CA ALA A 874 23.94 18.35 7.77
C ALA A 874 24.96 19.48 7.95
N ARG A 875 25.03 20.07 9.14
CA ARG A 875 26.03 21.09 9.50
C ARG A 875 27.45 20.54 9.48
N ALA A 876 27.66 19.33 10.00
CA ALA A 876 28.98 18.68 10.07
C ALA A 876 29.56 18.37 8.69
N ASP A 877 28.72 17.96 7.73
CA ASP A 877 29.13 17.71 6.34
C ASP A 877 29.22 19.00 5.49
N GLY A 878 28.79 20.15 5.99
CA GLY A 878 28.73 21.41 5.23
C GLY A 878 27.64 21.44 4.16
N ASP A 879 26.50 20.77 4.37
CA ASP A 879 25.36 20.77 3.45
C ASP A 879 24.66 22.14 3.36
N GLU A 880 24.13 22.48 2.18
CA GLU A 880 23.19 23.61 2.05
C GLU A 880 21.84 23.21 2.67
N ILE A 881 21.40 23.91 3.72
CA ILE A 881 20.14 23.61 4.40
C ILE A 881 19.02 24.48 3.83
N LEU A 882 18.18 23.87 2.98
CA LEU A 882 17.09 24.52 2.25
C LEU A 882 15.84 24.77 3.11
N GLY A 883 15.78 24.12 4.27
CA GLY A 883 14.74 24.29 5.28
C GLY A 883 14.80 23.19 6.34
N LEU A 884 14.07 23.39 7.44
CA LEU A 884 14.01 22.48 8.58
C LEU A 884 12.61 21.92 8.75
N VAL A 885 12.48 20.60 8.78
CA VAL A 885 11.28 19.92 9.29
C VAL A 885 11.36 19.92 10.82
N ARG A 886 10.47 20.66 11.46
CA ARG A 886 10.45 20.84 12.93
C ARG A 886 9.61 19.77 13.63
N GLY A 887 8.42 19.46 13.10
CA GLY A 887 7.53 18.46 13.69
C GLY A 887 6.58 17.83 12.69
N ILE A 888 6.22 16.56 12.90
CA ILE A 888 5.26 15.82 12.06
C ILE A 888 4.18 15.17 12.93
N GLY A 889 2.93 15.55 12.64
CA GLY A 889 1.76 14.97 13.26
C GLY A 889 0.92 14.18 12.27
N ALA A 890 0.46 13.00 12.70
CA ALA A 890 -0.29 12.06 11.89
C ALA A 890 -1.44 11.44 12.70
N SER A 891 -2.56 11.12 12.06
CA SER A 891 -3.76 10.56 12.72
C SER A 891 -4.73 9.91 11.71
N ASN A 892 -5.79 9.28 12.21
CA ASN A 892 -6.93 8.83 11.42
C ASN A 892 -8.26 9.36 11.97
N ASP A 893 -9.21 9.68 11.08
CA ASP A 893 -10.58 10.10 11.44
C ASP A 893 -11.39 8.95 12.10
N ALA A 894 -11.09 7.70 11.73
CA ALA A 894 -11.70 6.46 12.20
C ALA A 894 -13.24 6.44 12.16
N LYS A 895 -13.82 7.06 11.12
CA LYS A 895 -15.25 7.41 11.05
C LYS A 895 -15.88 7.27 9.66
N SER A 896 -15.19 7.69 8.60
CA SER A 896 -15.67 7.60 7.22
C SER A 896 -14.49 7.52 6.26
N LEU A 897 -14.69 6.87 5.11
CA LEU A 897 -13.65 6.72 4.09
C LEU A 897 -13.61 7.89 3.10
N ILE A 898 -14.68 8.70 3.01
CA ILE A 898 -14.84 9.76 2.01
C ILE A 898 -15.11 11.13 2.65
N ALA A 899 -15.86 11.17 3.76
CA ALA A 899 -16.15 12.41 4.46
C ALA A 899 -15.06 12.68 5.53
N PRO A 900 -14.28 13.77 5.42
CA PRO A 900 -13.22 14.06 6.38
C PRO A 900 -13.79 14.52 7.73
N ASP A 901 -13.08 14.24 8.82
CA ASP A 901 -13.42 14.69 10.17
C ASP A 901 -12.49 15.79 10.70
N LEU A 902 -13.10 16.77 11.36
CA LEU A 902 -12.40 17.92 11.94
C LEU A 902 -11.48 17.54 13.11
N GLU A 903 -11.87 16.59 13.97
CA GLU A 903 -11.06 16.24 15.13
C GLU A 903 -9.86 15.35 14.77
N GLY A 904 -9.98 14.55 13.70
CA GLY A 904 -8.85 13.84 13.10
C GLY A 904 -7.82 14.82 12.54
N GLN A 905 -8.22 15.75 11.68
CA GLN A 905 -7.32 16.79 11.16
C GLN A 905 -6.66 17.61 12.29
N LEU A 906 -7.43 18.02 13.30
CA LEU A 906 -6.88 18.67 14.49
C LEU A 906 -5.94 17.78 15.30
N LEU A 907 -6.15 16.46 15.35
CA LEU A 907 -5.26 15.53 16.05
C LEU A 907 -3.90 15.41 15.34
N ALA A 908 -3.88 15.43 13.99
CA ALA A 908 -2.63 15.59 13.24
C ALA A 908 -1.96 16.94 13.55
N MET A 909 -2.68 18.07 13.47
CA MET A 909 -2.09 19.39 13.77
C MET A 909 -1.51 19.47 15.18
N ARG A 910 -2.28 19.07 16.21
CA ARG A 910 -1.85 19.03 17.62
C ARG A 910 -0.60 18.17 17.83
N ARG A 911 -0.44 17.07 17.09
CA ARG A 911 0.75 16.20 17.15
C ARG A 911 1.99 16.84 16.53
N ALA A 912 1.84 17.61 15.45
CA ALA A 912 2.98 18.29 14.83
C ALA A 912 3.53 19.39 15.76
N PHE A 913 2.65 20.17 16.38
CA PHE A 913 3.04 21.18 17.38
C PHE A 913 3.65 20.58 18.65
N ALA A 914 3.29 19.35 19.02
CA ALA A 914 3.91 18.64 20.16
C ALA A 914 5.38 18.21 19.91
N GLU A 915 5.90 18.34 18.67
CA GLU A 915 7.33 18.14 18.35
C GLU A 915 8.09 19.47 18.16
N ALA A 916 7.46 20.65 18.31
CA ALA A 916 8.05 21.96 18.02
C ALA A 916 8.20 22.86 19.26
N ASP A 917 9.08 23.87 19.17
CA ASP A 917 9.31 24.89 20.20
C ASP A 917 8.41 26.14 20.05
N PHE A 918 7.43 26.10 19.15
CA PHE A 918 6.58 27.25 18.83
C PHE A 918 5.10 26.93 18.73
N GLY A 919 4.26 27.86 19.22
CA GLY A 919 2.81 27.80 19.09
C GLY A 919 2.29 28.18 17.69
N PRO A 920 1.03 27.86 17.38
CA PRO A 920 0.39 28.15 16.08
C PRO A 920 0.36 29.63 15.67
N ALA A 921 0.44 30.60 16.59
CA ALA A 921 0.58 32.02 16.26
C ALA A 921 1.89 32.35 15.53
N ALA A 922 2.92 31.50 15.66
CA ALA A 922 4.24 31.73 15.05
C ALA A 922 4.32 31.31 13.57
N VAL A 923 3.40 30.47 13.09
CA VAL A 923 3.33 30.00 11.70
C VAL A 923 2.73 31.08 10.80
N ASP A 924 3.44 31.50 9.76
CA ASP A 924 3.00 32.55 8.82
C ASP A 924 2.11 32.01 7.70
N TYR A 925 2.44 30.82 7.18
CA TYR A 925 1.82 30.22 5.99
C TYR A 925 1.33 28.80 6.23
N LEU A 926 0.15 28.48 5.72
CA LEU A 926 -0.42 27.14 5.65
C LEU A 926 -0.60 26.75 4.18
N GLU A 927 0.26 25.86 3.72
CA GLU A 927 0.03 25.08 2.51
C GLU A 927 -1.02 24.02 2.86
N ALA A 928 -2.28 24.38 2.64
CA ALA A 928 -3.44 23.57 2.95
C ALA A 928 -3.60 22.42 1.96
N HIS A 929 -4.28 21.36 2.38
CA HIS A 929 -4.62 20.26 1.50
C HIS A 929 -5.55 20.74 0.36
N GLY A 930 -6.49 21.65 0.64
CA GLY A 930 -7.15 22.55 -0.32
C GLY A 930 -7.55 21.89 -1.63
N THR A 931 -8.63 21.12 -1.60
CA THR A 931 -9.06 20.24 -2.70
C THR A 931 -9.96 20.91 -3.72
N GLY A 932 -10.68 21.97 -3.35
CA GLY A 932 -11.81 22.46 -4.14
C GLY A 932 -13.11 21.68 -3.89
N THR A 933 -13.20 20.88 -2.81
CA THR A 933 -14.44 20.18 -2.45
C THR A 933 -15.23 20.98 -1.41
N LYS A 934 -16.55 21.12 -1.61
CA LYS A 934 -17.46 21.90 -0.72
C LYS A 934 -17.51 21.39 0.72
N VAL A 935 -17.06 20.17 1.00
CA VAL A 935 -16.98 19.61 2.35
C VAL A 935 -15.54 19.65 2.86
N GLY A 936 -14.56 19.16 2.09
CA GLY A 936 -13.16 19.10 2.52
C GLY A 936 -12.58 20.47 2.85
N ASP A 937 -12.76 21.46 1.96
CA ASP A 937 -12.22 22.81 2.17
C ASP A 937 -12.87 23.50 3.39
N ARG A 938 -14.14 23.22 3.71
CA ARG A 938 -14.81 23.73 4.93
C ARG A 938 -14.32 23.04 6.21
N ILE A 939 -14.15 21.71 6.18
CA ILE A 939 -13.63 20.96 7.33
C ILE A 939 -12.18 21.37 7.62
N GLU A 940 -11.36 21.53 6.58
CA GLU A 940 -9.97 21.99 6.73
C GLU A 940 -9.88 23.41 7.29
N ILE A 941 -10.64 24.38 6.75
CA ILE A 941 -10.60 25.75 7.30
C ILE A 941 -11.22 25.80 8.71
N ALA A 942 -12.15 24.92 9.08
CA ALA A 942 -12.65 24.82 10.46
C ALA A 942 -11.66 24.14 11.43
N ALA A 943 -10.87 23.17 10.97
CA ALA A 943 -9.78 22.56 11.73
C ALA A 943 -8.62 23.55 11.90
N ALA A 944 -8.16 24.18 10.81
CA ALA A 944 -7.23 25.31 10.86
C ALA A 944 -7.79 26.42 11.77
N GLY A 945 -9.11 26.64 11.72
CA GLY A 945 -9.92 27.48 12.59
C GLY A 945 -9.56 27.33 14.07
N ARG A 946 -9.78 26.13 14.61
CA ARG A 946 -9.54 25.82 16.03
C ARG A 946 -8.05 25.71 16.39
N MET A 947 -7.19 25.32 15.46
CA MET A 947 -5.74 25.23 15.70
C MET A 947 -5.09 26.62 15.72
N TYR A 948 -5.22 27.38 14.62
CA TYR A 948 -4.46 28.60 14.37
C TYR A 948 -5.05 29.88 14.98
N GLY A 949 -6.29 29.81 15.47
CA GLY A 949 -7.02 30.88 16.17
C GLY A 949 -7.06 30.73 17.68
N SER A 950 -6.46 29.65 18.21
CA SER A 950 -6.33 29.42 19.66
C SER A 950 -5.47 30.48 20.37
N GLU A 951 -4.63 31.19 19.62
CA GLU A 951 -3.69 32.21 20.10
C GLU A 951 -3.92 33.55 19.36
N ARG A 952 -3.71 34.67 20.06
CA ARG A 952 -3.86 36.01 19.45
C ARG A 952 -2.75 36.27 18.42
N ARG A 953 -3.12 36.31 17.14
CA ARG A 953 -2.19 36.54 16.03
C ARG A 953 -1.87 38.03 15.84
N ALA A 954 -0.59 38.35 15.59
CA ALA A 954 -0.14 39.70 15.23
C ALA A 954 -0.25 40.02 13.72
N ARG A 955 -0.36 38.98 12.88
CA ARG A 955 -0.58 39.07 11.43
C ARG A 955 -1.53 37.96 10.98
N PRO A 956 -2.29 38.14 9.88
CA PRO A 956 -3.15 37.08 9.37
C PRO A 956 -2.36 35.82 9.01
N LEU A 957 -2.94 34.64 9.22
CA LEU A 957 -2.44 33.40 8.63
C LEU A 957 -2.61 33.45 7.11
N ARG A 958 -1.56 33.13 6.36
CA ARG A 958 -1.62 33.04 4.90
C ARG A 958 -1.97 31.61 4.51
N ILE A 959 -2.91 31.41 3.60
CA ILE A 959 -3.37 30.06 3.21
C ILE A 959 -3.30 29.92 1.68
N GLY A 960 -2.90 28.75 1.17
CA GLY A 960 -2.92 28.43 -0.25
C GLY A 960 -2.82 26.93 -0.51
N SER A 961 -3.02 26.50 -1.77
CA SER A 961 -2.86 25.10 -2.20
C SER A 961 -2.25 24.99 -3.60
N ALA A 962 -1.17 24.21 -3.72
CA ALA A 962 -0.51 23.86 -4.98
C ALA A 962 -1.44 23.15 -5.96
N LYS A 963 -2.52 22.52 -5.49
CA LYS A 963 -3.51 21.85 -6.35
C LYS A 963 -4.20 22.81 -7.31
N SER A 964 -4.27 24.10 -6.96
CA SER A 964 -4.76 25.15 -7.87
C SER A 964 -3.93 25.30 -9.16
N PHE A 965 -2.65 24.87 -9.15
CA PHE A 965 -1.73 24.95 -10.29
C PHE A 965 -1.66 23.66 -11.11
N PHE A 966 -1.55 22.51 -10.44
CA PHE A 966 -1.21 21.23 -11.08
C PHE A 966 -2.34 20.18 -11.00
N GLY A 967 -3.49 20.54 -10.43
CA GLY A 967 -4.52 19.58 -10.03
C GLY A 967 -4.11 18.78 -8.79
N HIS A 968 -4.90 17.79 -8.43
CA HIS A 968 -4.58 16.87 -7.34
C HIS A 968 -3.62 15.78 -7.83
N THR A 969 -2.36 15.89 -7.44
CA THR A 969 -1.27 14.95 -7.77
C THR A 969 -1.21 13.71 -6.87
N PHE A 970 -2.37 13.24 -6.41
CA PHE A 970 -2.59 12.07 -5.53
C PHE A 970 -1.45 11.80 -4.52
N ALA A 971 -0.68 10.71 -4.65
CA ALA A 971 0.39 10.36 -3.70
C ALA A 971 1.52 11.42 -3.62
N ALA A 972 1.76 12.19 -4.67
CA ALA A 972 2.73 13.29 -4.73
C ALA A 972 2.19 14.65 -4.23
N ALA A 973 0.94 14.73 -3.76
CA ALA A 973 0.32 15.99 -3.35
C ALA A 973 0.99 16.65 -2.12
N GLY A 974 1.50 15.84 -1.19
CA GLY A 974 2.32 16.32 -0.07
C GLY A 974 3.66 16.88 -0.53
N SER A 975 4.34 16.19 -1.43
CA SER A 975 5.59 16.67 -2.06
C SER A 975 5.39 17.99 -2.80
N ALA A 976 4.31 18.15 -3.56
CA ALA A 976 4.02 19.41 -4.25
C ALA A 976 3.89 20.58 -3.26
N GLY A 977 3.17 20.39 -2.15
CA GLY A 977 3.02 21.40 -1.10
C GLY A 977 4.32 21.71 -0.36
N LEU A 978 5.10 20.70 0.01
CA LEU A 978 6.39 20.88 0.68
C LEU A 978 7.43 21.57 -0.21
N LEU A 979 7.54 21.14 -1.47
CA LEU A 979 8.41 21.75 -2.49
C LEU A 979 8.08 23.24 -2.65
N ARG A 980 6.79 23.56 -2.79
CA ARG A 980 6.29 24.94 -2.88
C ARG A 980 6.58 25.77 -1.65
N THR A 981 6.44 25.18 -0.46
CA THR A 981 6.69 25.85 0.82
C THR A 981 8.16 26.20 1.00
N LEU A 982 9.08 25.27 0.71
CA LEU A 982 10.52 25.49 0.78
C LEU A 982 10.98 26.55 -0.25
N LEU A 983 10.49 26.46 -1.49
CA LEU A 983 10.78 27.45 -2.54
C LEU A 983 10.23 28.84 -2.19
N ALA A 984 9.03 28.92 -1.59
CA ALA A 984 8.45 30.17 -1.09
C ALA A 984 9.26 30.81 0.04
N MET A 985 9.78 30.02 0.99
CA MET A 985 10.69 30.50 2.03
C MET A 985 11.98 31.05 1.43
N ARG A 986 12.62 30.27 0.54
CA ARG A 986 13.90 30.62 -0.11
C ARG A 986 13.79 31.85 -1.01
N ALA A 987 12.69 31.97 -1.76
CA ALA A 987 12.35 33.15 -2.55
C ALA A 987 11.76 34.32 -1.73
N GLY A 988 11.58 34.14 -0.41
CA GLY A 988 11.05 35.15 0.49
C GLY A 988 9.69 35.71 0.10
N THR A 989 8.83 34.88 -0.51
CA THR A 989 7.60 35.29 -1.20
C THR A 989 6.46 34.32 -0.88
N LEU A 990 5.34 34.84 -0.39
CA LEU A 990 4.09 34.11 -0.20
C LEU A 990 3.46 33.83 -1.58
N PRO A 991 3.15 32.57 -1.94
CA PRO A 991 2.73 32.23 -3.30
C PRO A 991 1.20 32.36 -3.49
N PRO A 992 0.74 32.84 -4.66
CA PRO A 992 -0.69 33.04 -4.96
C PRO A 992 -1.48 31.73 -5.06
N ASN A 993 -2.77 31.73 -4.75
CA ASN A 993 -3.69 30.63 -5.05
C ASN A 993 -4.37 30.88 -6.41
N ALA A 994 -4.19 29.97 -7.38
CA ALA A 994 -4.78 30.10 -8.72
C ALA A 994 -6.29 29.76 -8.71
N ASN A 995 -7.00 30.10 -9.80
CA ASN A 995 -8.42 29.81 -10.07
C ASN A 995 -9.48 30.35 -9.08
N LEU A 996 -9.07 30.90 -7.93
CA LEU A 996 -9.91 31.57 -6.95
C LEU A 996 -10.36 32.94 -7.48
N ARG A 997 -11.67 33.10 -7.65
CA ARG A 997 -12.36 34.32 -8.11
C ARG A 997 -13.18 34.95 -6.99
N THR A 998 -13.81 34.14 -6.16
CA THR A 998 -14.65 34.59 -5.04
C THR A 998 -14.53 33.59 -3.91
N LEU A 999 -14.00 34.02 -2.76
CA LEU A 999 -13.91 33.17 -1.57
C LEU A 999 -15.29 32.66 -1.16
N ASN A 1000 -15.37 31.39 -0.78
CA ASN A 1000 -16.58 30.80 -0.24
C ASN A 1000 -16.85 31.36 1.18
N PRO A 1001 -17.94 32.12 1.41
CA PRO A 1001 -18.21 32.71 2.72
C PRO A 1001 -18.48 31.66 3.80
N ALA A 1002 -18.90 30.44 3.42
CA ALA A 1002 -19.14 29.34 4.34
C ALA A 1002 -17.86 28.67 4.88
N LEU A 1003 -16.67 29.17 4.53
CA LEU A 1003 -15.39 28.76 5.14
C LEU A 1003 -15.18 29.37 6.53
N GLY A 1004 -15.80 30.53 6.84
CA GLY A 1004 -15.65 31.17 8.14
C GLY A 1004 -14.24 31.70 8.44
N LEU A 1005 -13.53 32.21 7.42
CA LEU A 1005 -12.15 32.71 7.54
C LEU A 1005 -11.95 33.82 8.58
N ASP A 1006 -12.99 34.48 9.07
CA ASP A 1006 -12.85 35.46 10.17
C ASP A 1006 -12.53 34.80 11.52
N ALA A 1007 -12.78 33.50 11.69
CA ALA A 1007 -12.52 32.76 12.94
C ALA A 1007 -11.02 32.55 13.22
N VAL A 1008 -10.18 32.62 12.19
CA VAL A 1008 -8.72 32.74 12.28
C VAL A 1008 -8.37 33.86 11.34
N PRO A 1009 -7.97 35.06 11.78
CA PRO A 1009 -7.71 36.16 10.86
C PRO A 1009 -6.70 35.67 9.81
N ALA A 1010 -7.18 35.48 8.58
CA ALA A 1010 -6.48 34.72 7.55
C ALA A 1010 -6.83 35.22 6.15
N VAL A 1011 -5.90 35.04 5.23
CA VAL A 1011 -6.02 35.53 3.85
C VAL A 1011 -5.48 34.48 2.88
N VAL A 1012 -6.30 34.15 1.87
CA VAL A 1012 -5.84 33.43 0.68
C VAL A 1012 -5.39 34.48 -0.34
N ASP A 1013 -4.08 34.61 -0.53
CA ASP A 1013 -3.52 35.57 -1.50
C ASP A 1013 -3.78 35.08 -2.93
N THR A 1014 -4.27 35.95 -3.83
CA THR A 1014 -4.44 35.66 -5.27
C THR A 1014 -3.34 36.26 -6.15
N ARG A 1015 -2.33 36.89 -5.52
CA ARG A 1015 -1.13 37.45 -6.16
C ARG A 1015 0.08 37.18 -5.24
N PRO A 1016 1.30 36.97 -5.77
CA PRO A 1016 2.49 36.80 -4.94
C PRO A 1016 2.70 38.03 -4.05
N SER A 1017 3.07 37.83 -2.78
CA SER A 1017 3.29 38.92 -1.82
C SER A 1017 4.57 38.72 -0.99
N PRO A 1018 5.28 39.78 -0.54
CA PRO A 1018 6.55 39.63 0.17
C PRO A 1018 6.41 38.92 1.52
N TRP A 1019 7.16 37.84 1.72
CA TRP A 1019 7.28 37.14 3.01
C TRP A 1019 8.44 37.74 3.80
N THR A 1020 8.24 38.93 4.37
CA THR A 1020 9.31 39.65 5.09
C THR A 1020 9.68 38.92 6.39
N ARG A 1021 10.87 38.27 6.44
CA ARG A 1021 11.48 37.73 7.67
C ARG A 1021 11.51 38.83 8.74
N GLN A 1022 11.33 38.47 10.01
CA GLN A 1022 11.43 39.45 11.11
C GLN A 1022 12.75 39.24 11.86
N PRO A 1023 13.34 40.29 12.47
CA PRO A 1023 14.53 40.13 13.32
C PRO A 1023 14.30 39.05 14.39
N GLY A 1024 15.23 38.10 14.51
CA GLY A 1024 15.15 36.99 15.47
C GLY A 1024 14.02 35.97 15.25
N ARG A 1025 13.24 36.03 14.16
CA ARG A 1025 12.19 35.04 13.88
C ARG A 1025 12.25 34.53 12.43
N PRO A 1026 12.58 33.24 12.20
CA PRO A 1026 12.55 32.65 10.85
C PRO A 1026 11.13 32.62 10.28
N ARG A 1027 11.04 32.51 8.96
CA ARG A 1027 9.80 32.16 8.27
C ARG A 1027 9.35 30.75 8.70
N ARG A 1028 8.09 30.62 9.09
CA ARG A 1028 7.50 29.35 9.56
C ARG A 1028 6.24 29.03 8.76
N ALA A 1029 6.10 27.78 8.35
CA ALA A 1029 4.93 27.29 7.64
C ALA A 1029 4.46 25.94 8.17
N ALA A 1030 3.28 25.54 7.71
CA ALA A 1030 2.80 24.18 7.82
C ALA A 1030 2.31 23.65 6.48
N VAL A 1031 2.41 22.34 6.28
CA VAL A 1031 1.93 21.61 5.10
C VAL A 1031 0.95 20.53 5.55
N SER A 1032 -0.29 20.60 5.04
CA SER A 1032 -1.33 19.59 5.29
C SER A 1032 -1.45 18.63 4.10
N SER A 1033 -1.63 17.34 4.36
CA SER A 1033 -2.30 16.46 3.39
C SER A 1033 -3.19 15.42 4.06
N PHE A 1034 -4.41 15.30 3.56
CA PHE A 1034 -5.47 14.50 4.14
C PHE A 1034 -5.95 13.47 3.09
N GLY A 1035 -5.76 12.19 3.37
CA GLY A 1035 -6.04 11.09 2.46
C GLY A 1035 -7.45 10.52 2.65
N THR A 1036 -8.03 10.03 1.54
CA THR A 1036 -9.14 9.06 1.54
C THR A 1036 -8.91 7.97 2.58
N GLY A 1037 -9.95 7.61 3.33
CA GLY A 1037 -9.80 6.83 4.57
C GLY A 1037 -9.57 7.68 5.83
N GLY A 1038 -9.63 9.01 5.73
CA GLY A 1038 -9.43 9.93 6.85
C GLY A 1038 -7.99 9.96 7.36
N ILE A 1039 -7.01 9.69 6.50
CA ILE A 1039 -5.59 9.55 6.85
C ILE A 1039 -4.92 10.92 6.84
N ASN A 1040 -4.72 11.53 8.00
CA ASN A 1040 -4.28 12.93 8.09
C ASN A 1040 -2.80 13.04 8.46
N TYR A 1041 -2.05 13.82 7.69
CA TYR A 1041 -0.67 14.22 7.98
C TYR A 1041 -0.53 15.75 7.94
N HIS A 1042 0.24 16.29 8.90
CA HIS A 1042 0.53 17.71 9.03
C HIS A 1042 1.99 17.92 9.45
N VAL A 1043 2.72 18.76 8.73
CA VAL A 1043 4.18 18.96 8.86
C VAL A 1043 4.47 20.43 9.15
N LEU A 1044 5.24 20.71 10.20
CA LEU A 1044 5.75 22.05 10.50
C LEU A 1044 7.14 22.24 9.88
N VAL A 1045 7.27 23.32 9.12
CA VAL A 1045 8.48 23.66 8.34
C VAL A 1045 8.99 25.04 8.77
N GLU A 1046 10.30 25.20 8.86
CA GLU A 1046 10.98 26.43 9.24
C GLU A 1046 12.13 26.75 8.29
N GLU A 1047 12.33 28.03 8.03
CA GLU A 1047 13.48 28.56 7.30
C GLU A 1047 14.77 28.39 8.10
N HIS A 1048 15.82 27.86 7.46
CA HIS A 1048 17.16 27.87 8.05
C HIS A 1048 17.68 29.30 8.22
N LEU A 1049 18.27 29.57 9.38
CA LEU A 1049 19.04 30.78 9.64
C LEU A 1049 20.51 30.38 9.76
N ASP A 1050 21.33 30.84 8.81
CA ASP A 1050 22.77 30.73 8.93
C ASP A 1050 23.25 31.44 10.22
N GLY A 1051 24.32 30.93 10.82
CA GLY A 1051 24.82 31.34 12.15
C GLY A 1051 25.46 32.72 12.22
N ALA A 1052 24.85 33.74 11.61
CA ALA A 1052 25.17 35.14 11.85
C ALA A 1052 24.49 35.60 13.15
N SER A 1053 25.32 35.82 14.17
CA SER A 1053 24.98 36.35 15.50
C SER A 1053 24.37 37.74 15.48
#